data_AF-A0A816E4Z8-F1
#
_entry.id   AF-A0A816E4Z8-F1
#
_cell.length_a   1.000
_cell.length_b   1.000
_cell.length_c   1.000
_cell.angle_alpha   90.00
_cell.angle_beta   90.00
_cell.angle_gamma   90.00
#
_symmetry.space_group_name_H-M   'P 1'
#
loop_
_entity.id
_entity.type
_entity.pdbx_description
1 polymer ?
#
loop_
_entity_poly.entity_id
_entity_poly.type
_entity_poly.pdbx_seq_one_letter_code
_entity_poly.pdbx_strand_id
1 'polypeptide(L)'
;MRPAGPSRSAAAWPLAAICCLGLLLFTIAAAIVIALIPVYLPTKNASASQNVLTSNTPFYLQTTSDADDDSNLAGTGTNTDDIANSLGISGDDIKVTGITTAPGGSVVRRKRGFNSRTKRSFSILILITCQFTKAFKDCNAHCMNARKQFQANVLKITSLPIKLAVNPGSAGLGTAGTYGYTCKKFTFLTTKPSGFPGPPPSNTFTCIKSGLFTDASIWDNGIVPYGACNVVIPAGFHVVLATPGIGIRMISLVVYGTLSLGSGSSTFKFNFGINLVCRDGGKIEDLTTNKQFLLPFGSVVTIYPNGGFVAAGTTLQSYTSTGSLAKSVTISSTTGPFTCGILPDGTTLTYNQVMFFVIKSGDIGTGSCYLGGSAPTGPACASSGCGIYVAPSCTLTTASLSGQLSINIGTIIVNSGSTCDLGTGGSSSQFKCINPISIIVRSGGTLQVSATSKTLLLPLGSMVTIYKGGSCTAGTVIQSYTSSGLGGTIQVPNAGPFTGAFLSDGTVLQYNEVTFIAINSGDIQSGSCYMGGFAPNVADCSSGCGIYIAKGVTLSTASLNGVLNIDIDTFTVAFGATLQIGTPGSTAGFKFLFPVILDISGTFSFVAAGGGIFLVVGSEFNLLAGGSFISAVATFLQVYDPVSGALIGVALALVSGQTGPWFVTVLAGGGFTISIIGAGLTGVSSTVPVPTVAMG
;
A
#
# COMPACT_ATOMS: atom_id res chain seq x y z
N MET A 1 -49.50 54.35 -29.62
CA MET A 1 -49.94 52.94 -29.59
C MET A 1 -50.53 52.61 -30.96
N ARG A 2 -50.13 51.47 -31.56
CA ARG A 2 -50.30 51.11 -33.01
C ARG A 2 -49.62 52.09 -34.01
N PRO A 3 -49.22 51.65 -35.21
CA PRO A 3 -48.73 50.31 -35.63
C PRO A 3 -47.47 50.38 -36.56
N ALA A 4 -47.19 49.27 -37.27
CA ALA A 4 -46.17 49.03 -38.32
C ALA A 4 -44.70 48.81 -37.85
N GLY A 5 -43.89 47.94 -38.47
CA GLY A 5 -44.12 47.08 -39.66
C GLY A 5 -43.04 45.97 -39.85
N PRO A 6 -43.12 45.10 -40.90
CA PRO A 6 -42.55 43.75 -40.87
C PRO A 6 -41.67 43.28 -42.07
N SER A 7 -40.94 42.17 -41.91
CA SER A 7 -40.61 41.15 -42.95
C SER A 7 -39.99 39.90 -42.25
N ARG A 8 -40.21 38.60 -42.55
CA ARG A 8 -40.72 37.73 -43.66
C ARG A 8 -39.71 37.13 -44.66
N SER A 9 -39.36 35.87 -44.42
CA SER A 9 -39.29 34.71 -45.34
C SER A 9 -39.31 33.43 -44.47
N ALA A 10 -40.12 32.37 -44.63
CA ALA A 10 -40.64 31.60 -45.79
C ALA A 10 -39.55 30.82 -46.52
N ALA A 11 -39.60 29.50 -46.75
CA ALA A 11 -40.61 28.45 -46.46
C ALA A 11 -39.85 27.09 -46.18
N ALA A 12 -40.41 25.87 -46.11
CA ALA A 12 -41.73 25.31 -46.44
C ALA A 12 -42.07 24.02 -45.61
N TRP A 13 -42.98 23.20 -46.13
CA TRP A 13 -43.53 21.90 -45.66
C TRP A 13 -43.46 20.89 -46.86
N PRO A 14 -43.90 19.59 -46.84
CA PRO A 14 -44.83 18.93 -45.89
C PRO A 14 -44.55 17.43 -45.54
N LEU A 15 -45.36 16.87 -44.64
CA LEU A 15 -46.08 15.60 -44.88
C LEU A 15 -47.20 15.38 -43.84
N ALA A 16 -48.34 14.85 -44.28
CA ALA A 16 -49.52 14.63 -43.45
C ALA A 16 -49.66 13.16 -43.02
N ALA A 17 -50.09 12.99 -41.76
CA ALA A 17 -51.19 12.15 -41.27
C ALA A 17 -51.54 10.80 -41.95
N ILE A 18 -51.69 9.77 -41.11
CA ILE A 18 -52.89 8.91 -40.90
C ILE A 18 -52.50 7.89 -39.80
N CYS A 19 -53.03 8.01 -38.58
CA CYS A 19 -54.27 7.37 -38.13
C CYS A 19 -54.32 5.84 -38.31
N CYS A 20 -53.45 5.11 -37.60
CA CYS A 20 -53.69 3.72 -37.19
C CYS A 20 -52.68 3.29 -36.09
N LEU A 21 -53.08 3.29 -34.80
CA LEU A 21 -52.69 2.36 -33.70
C LEU A 21 -53.13 2.86 -32.30
N GLY A 22 -54.31 3.47 -32.18
CA GLY A 22 -54.92 3.80 -30.88
C GLY A 22 -55.48 2.59 -30.13
N LEU A 23 -54.75 1.48 -30.02
CA LEU A 23 -55.21 0.27 -29.31
C LEU A 23 -54.09 -0.72 -28.88
N LEU A 24 -52.93 -0.25 -28.38
CA LEU A 24 -51.87 -1.16 -27.88
C LEU A 24 -51.02 -0.62 -26.72
N LEU A 25 -51.62 0.11 -25.77
CA LEU A 25 -50.90 0.80 -24.69
C LEU A 25 -51.34 0.43 -23.25
N PHE A 26 -51.98 -0.74 -23.06
CA PHE A 26 -52.40 -1.21 -21.74
C PHE A 26 -52.02 -2.67 -21.40
N THR A 27 -50.93 -3.18 -21.99
CA THR A 27 -50.26 -4.41 -21.54
C THR A 27 -48.77 -4.38 -21.91
N ILE A 28 -47.91 -3.95 -20.96
CA ILE A 28 -46.52 -4.39 -20.69
C ILE A 28 -46.04 -3.49 -19.54
N ALA A 29 -46.38 -3.91 -18.32
CA ALA A 29 -45.92 -3.29 -17.07
C ALA A 29 -45.21 -4.34 -16.22
N ALA A 30 -44.17 -4.95 -16.78
CA ALA A 30 -43.27 -5.85 -16.07
C ALA A 30 -41.90 -5.91 -16.77
N ALA A 31 -40.83 -5.87 -15.97
CA ALA A 31 -39.44 -6.10 -16.34
C ALA A 31 -38.82 -5.18 -17.42
N ILE A 32 -38.24 -4.07 -16.99
CA ILE A 32 -36.86 -3.65 -17.33
C ILE A 32 -36.33 -2.81 -16.16
N VAL A 33 -35.50 -3.44 -15.32
CA VAL A 33 -34.55 -2.74 -14.44
C VAL A 33 -33.17 -3.14 -14.94
N ILE A 34 -32.64 -2.35 -15.88
CA ILE A 34 -31.27 -2.50 -16.34
C ILE A 34 -30.37 -1.90 -15.27
N ALA A 35 -29.70 -2.75 -14.50
CA ALA A 35 -28.62 -2.32 -13.63
C ALA A 35 -27.47 -1.77 -14.49
N LEU A 36 -27.26 -0.45 -14.40
CA LEU A 36 -26.13 0.23 -15.02
C LEU A 36 -24.81 -0.23 -14.39
N ILE A 37 -23.94 -0.83 -15.20
CA ILE A 37 -22.53 -1.07 -14.85
C ILE A 37 -21.69 -0.28 -15.86
N PRO A 38 -20.79 0.63 -15.42
CA PRO A 38 -19.98 1.42 -16.33
C PRO A 38 -18.92 0.56 -17.01
N VAL A 39 -18.84 0.64 -18.34
CA VAL A 39 -17.78 0.01 -19.14
C VAL A 39 -16.84 1.10 -19.65
N TYR A 40 -15.56 0.99 -19.28
CA TYR A 40 -14.50 1.81 -19.87
C TYR A 40 -14.18 1.28 -21.29
N LEU A 41 -14.20 2.16 -22.28
CA LEU A 41 -13.79 1.86 -23.66
C LEU A 41 -12.33 2.30 -23.88
N PRO A 42 -11.41 1.40 -24.28
CA PRO A 42 -10.12 1.79 -24.83
C PRO A 42 -10.29 2.25 -26.29
N THR A 43 -9.57 3.30 -26.68
CA THR A 43 -9.57 3.82 -28.06
C THR A 43 -8.79 2.89 -29.01
N LYS A 44 -9.21 2.89 -30.29
CA LYS A 44 -8.56 2.11 -31.36
C LYS A 44 -7.07 2.44 -31.47
N ASN A 45 -6.20 1.45 -31.18
CA ASN A 45 -5.10 0.98 -32.04
C ASN A 45 -4.10 0.15 -31.21
N ALA A 46 -4.36 -1.15 -31.07
CA ALA A 46 -3.36 -2.13 -30.61
C ALA A 46 -3.61 -3.46 -31.32
N SER A 47 -2.54 -4.11 -31.77
CA SER A 47 -2.57 -5.34 -32.55
C SER A 47 -2.93 -6.57 -31.70
N ALA A 48 -3.40 -7.61 -32.39
CA ALA A 48 -4.00 -8.82 -31.86
C ALA A 48 -3.38 -9.40 -30.56
N SER A 49 -4.16 -9.36 -29.47
CA SER A 49 -3.95 -10.15 -28.25
C SER A 49 -5.28 -10.75 -27.78
N GLN A 50 -5.24 -11.88 -27.05
CA GLN A 50 -6.44 -12.60 -26.65
C GLN A 50 -7.21 -11.83 -25.56
N ASN A 51 -8.39 -11.29 -25.90
CA ASN A 51 -9.31 -10.73 -24.92
C ASN A 51 -10.05 -11.88 -24.21
N VAL A 52 -9.77 -12.05 -22.91
CA VAL A 52 -10.48 -13.01 -22.05
C VAL A 52 -11.52 -12.26 -21.22
N LEU A 53 -12.80 -12.42 -21.58
CA LEU A 53 -13.94 -11.89 -20.82
C LEU A 53 -14.36 -12.88 -19.73
N THR A 54 -13.92 -12.67 -18.49
CA THR A 54 -14.39 -13.43 -17.32
C THR A 54 -15.66 -12.83 -16.73
N SER A 55 -16.70 -13.64 -16.54
CA SER A 55 -17.99 -13.23 -15.97
C SER A 55 -18.40 -14.17 -14.83
N ASN A 56 -18.14 -13.77 -13.59
CA ASN A 56 -18.48 -14.55 -12.39
C ASN A 56 -19.83 -14.11 -11.82
N THR A 57 -20.93 -14.56 -12.44
CA THR A 57 -22.29 -14.43 -11.88
C THR A 57 -22.75 -15.76 -11.30
N PRO A 58 -23.10 -15.86 -9.99
CA PRO A 58 -23.68 -17.07 -9.45
C PRO A 58 -25.09 -17.31 -10.01
N PHE A 59 -25.46 -18.56 -10.21
CA PHE A 59 -26.82 -18.97 -10.61
C PHE A 59 -27.33 -20.05 -9.65
N TYR A 60 -28.60 -19.96 -9.26
CA TYR A 60 -29.25 -20.97 -8.42
C TYR A 60 -29.95 -22.00 -9.31
N LEU A 61 -29.57 -23.28 -9.17
CA LEU A 61 -30.16 -24.41 -9.89
C LEU A 61 -31.06 -25.21 -8.94
N GLN A 62 -32.38 -25.05 -9.08
CA GLN A 62 -33.32 -25.94 -8.41
C GLN A 62 -33.57 -27.18 -9.27
N THR A 63 -33.27 -28.35 -8.70
CA THR A 63 -33.66 -29.65 -9.26
C THR A 63 -34.97 -30.11 -8.62
N THR A 64 -35.76 -30.85 -9.37
CA THR A 64 -36.88 -31.64 -8.83
C THR A 64 -36.80 -33.05 -9.39
N SER A 65 -36.85 -34.04 -8.50
CA SER A 65 -36.96 -35.45 -8.86
C SER A 65 -38.16 -36.08 -8.17
N ASP A 66 -38.70 -37.12 -8.79
CA ASP A 66 -39.67 -38.02 -8.16
C ASP A 66 -38.92 -39.28 -7.72
N ALA A 67 -38.98 -39.61 -6.44
CA ALA A 67 -38.56 -40.92 -5.95
C ALA A 67 -39.78 -41.83 -5.72
N ASP A 68 -39.63 -43.08 -6.13
CA ASP A 68 -40.34 -44.21 -5.54
C ASP A 68 -39.44 -44.76 -4.41
N ASP A 69 -40.06 -45.04 -3.26
CA ASP A 69 -39.53 -45.65 -2.02
C ASP A 69 -38.72 -44.79 -1.01
N ASP A 70 -38.74 -45.29 0.23
CA ASP A 70 -38.41 -44.57 1.47
C ASP A 70 -36.97 -44.85 1.94
N SER A 71 -36.00 -44.01 1.54
CA SER A 71 -34.65 -44.02 2.12
C SER A 71 -34.15 -42.61 2.46
N ASN A 72 -33.60 -42.43 3.67
CA ASN A 72 -32.92 -41.18 4.05
C ASN A 72 -31.60 -41.04 3.30
N LEU A 73 -31.36 -39.89 2.67
CA LEU A 73 -30.11 -39.59 1.95
C LEU A 73 -29.28 -38.56 2.72
N ALA A 74 -28.11 -39.01 3.20
CA ALA A 74 -26.97 -38.14 3.50
C ALA A 74 -26.13 -37.98 2.22
N GLY A 75 -25.62 -36.78 1.96
CA GLY A 75 -25.03 -36.44 0.65
C GLY A 75 -23.51 -36.62 0.55
N THR A 76 -23.04 -36.96 -0.65
CA THR A 76 -21.63 -36.85 -1.09
C THR A 76 -21.54 -36.66 -2.61
N GLY A 77 -20.67 -35.74 -3.06
CA GLY A 77 -19.93 -35.78 -4.34
C GLY A 77 -20.68 -35.84 -5.68
N THR A 78 -20.51 -34.82 -6.53
CA THR A 78 -20.71 -34.92 -8.00
C THR A 78 -19.43 -34.52 -8.71
N ASN A 79 -19.00 -35.27 -9.73
CA ASN A 79 -17.78 -34.99 -10.48
C ASN A 79 -18.01 -33.86 -11.51
N THR A 80 -16.98 -33.04 -11.73
CA THR A 80 -17.02 -31.89 -12.64
C THR A 80 -17.26 -32.32 -14.10
N ASP A 81 -16.66 -33.44 -14.50
CA ASP A 81 -16.69 -33.93 -15.89
C ASP A 81 -18.09 -34.43 -16.30
N ASP A 82 -18.86 -34.98 -15.36
CA ASP A 82 -20.23 -35.44 -15.61
C ASP A 82 -21.16 -34.26 -15.92
N ILE A 83 -20.94 -33.11 -15.26
CA ILE A 83 -21.73 -31.89 -15.47
C ILE A 83 -21.37 -31.24 -16.82
N ALA A 84 -20.08 -31.16 -17.16
CA ALA A 84 -19.63 -30.62 -18.44
C ALA A 84 -20.17 -31.44 -19.64
N ASN A 85 -20.01 -32.77 -19.59
CA ASN A 85 -20.53 -33.67 -20.61
C ASN A 85 -22.07 -33.63 -20.71
N SER A 86 -22.78 -33.52 -19.59
CA SER A 86 -24.25 -33.43 -19.57
C SER A 86 -24.81 -32.13 -20.15
N LEU A 87 -24.02 -31.05 -20.17
CA LEU A 87 -24.43 -29.75 -20.71
C LEU A 87 -24.08 -29.56 -22.20
N GLY A 88 -23.33 -30.49 -22.80
CA GLY A 88 -22.94 -30.44 -24.22
C GLY A 88 -21.93 -29.33 -24.54
N ILE A 89 -21.09 -28.95 -23.57
CA ILE A 89 -20.09 -27.89 -23.70
C ILE A 89 -18.70 -28.51 -23.47
N SER A 90 -17.71 -28.14 -24.30
CA SER A 90 -16.32 -28.61 -24.12
C SER A 90 -15.79 -28.24 -22.74
N GLY A 91 -15.10 -29.19 -22.09
CA GLY A 91 -14.51 -29.00 -20.74
C GLY A 91 -13.53 -27.82 -20.63
N ASP A 92 -13.01 -27.33 -21.76
CA ASP A 92 -12.08 -26.18 -21.80
C ASP A 92 -12.77 -24.80 -21.65
N ASP A 93 -14.07 -24.68 -21.97
CA ASP A 93 -14.78 -23.38 -21.98
C ASP A 93 -15.32 -22.96 -20.59
N ILE A 94 -15.50 -23.91 -19.66
CA ILE A 94 -16.13 -23.70 -18.35
C ILE A 94 -15.34 -24.42 -17.25
N LYS A 95 -14.79 -23.66 -16.30
CA LYS A 95 -14.25 -24.21 -15.05
C LYS A 95 -15.26 -24.04 -13.92
N VAL A 96 -15.81 -25.14 -13.40
CA VAL A 96 -16.60 -25.11 -12.16
C VAL A 96 -15.63 -24.86 -11.00
N THR A 97 -15.84 -23.77 -10.27
CA THR A 97 -14.96 -23.35 -9.16
C THR A 97 -15.51 -23.67 -7.78
N GLY A 98 -16.74 -24.17 -7.71
CA GLY A 98 -17.40 -24.58 -6.47
C GLY A 98 -18.80 -25.13 -6.71
N ILE A 99 -19.19 -26.12 -5.90
CA ILE A 99 -20.55 -26.68 -5.82
C ILE A 99 -20.95 -26.67 -4.35
N THR A 100 -22.10 -26.06 -4.02
CA THR A 100 -22.64 -26.05 -2.65
C THR A 100 -24.08 -26.55 -2.66
N THR A 101 -24.41 -27.45 -1.73
CA THR A 101 -25.76 -28.01 -1.54
C THR A 101 -26.30 -27.63 -0.17
N ALA A 102 -27.54 -27.16 -0.09
CA ALA A 102 -28.21 -26.91 1.18
C ALA A 102 -29.11 -28.09 1.60
N PRO A 103 -29.07 -28.55 2.87
CA PRO A 103 -30.03 -29.51 3.38
C PRO A 103 -31.36 -28.80 3.68
N GLY A 104 -32.41 -29.09 2.89
CA GLY A 104 -33.68 -28.37 2.96
C GLY A 104 -34.86 -29.13 2.34
N GLY A 105 -35.11 -30.37 2.80
CA GLY A 105 -36.21 -31.18 2.31
C GLY A 105 -37.55 -30.91 3.00
N SER A 106 -38.44 -30.15 2.37
CA SER A 106 -39.85 -30.03 2.81
C SER A 106 -40.69 -31.20 2.28
N VAL A 107 -41.22 -32.04 3.18
CA VAL A 107 -42.03 -33.21 2.82
C VAL A 107 -43.50 -32.83 2.62
N VAL A 108 -43.94 -32.68 1.36
CA VAL A 108 -45.36 -32.45 1.03
C VAL A 108 -46.10 -33.79 0.87
N ARG A 109 -46.81 -34.23 1.92
CA ARG A 109 -47.71 -35.40 1.84
C ARG A 109 -49.01 -35.04 1.11
N ARG A 110 -49.22 -35.53 -0.11
CA ARG A 110 -50.54 -35.55 -0.77
C ARG A 110 -51.31 -36.82 -0.37
N LYS A 111 -52.51 -36.66 0.17
CA LYS A 111 -53.41 -37.76 0.56
C LYS A 111 -54.42 -38.01 -0.57
N ARG A 112 -54.36 -39.17 -1.25
CA ARG A 112 -55.43 -39.74 -2.09
C ARG A 112 -55.49 -41.26 -1.90
N GLY A 113 -56.60 -41.86 -2.33
CA GLY A 113 -57.13 -43.15 -1.84
C GLY A 113 -56.32 -44.41 -2.16
N PHE A 114 -56.87 -45.53 -1.68
CA PHE A 114 -56.26 -46.86 -1.63
C PHE A 114 -55.64 -47.34 -2.96
N ASN A 115 -54.55 -48.12 -2.82
CA ASN A 115 -53.75 -48.83 -3.83
C ASN A 115 -52.57 -48.06 -4.50
N SER A 116 -51.46 -48.04 -3.73
CA SER A 116 -50.04 -48.10 -4.16
C SER A 116 -49.47 -47.10 -5.19
N ARG A 117 -48.91 -45.99 -4.69
CA ARG A 117 -47.45 -45.75 -4.52
C ARG A 117 -47.21 -44.32 -4.00
N THR A 118 -46.51 -44.17 -2.89
CA THR A 118 -46.19 -42.86 -2.29
C THR A 118 -45.04 -42.18 -3.01
N LYS A 119 -45.35 -41.42 -4.08
CA LYS A 119 -44.35 -40.56 -4.72
C LYS A 119 -43.91 -39.45 -3.77
N ARG A 120 -42.62 -39.44 -3.42
CA ARG A 120 -41.97 -38.34 -2.72
C ARG A 120 -41.21 -37.50 -3.73
N SER A 121 -41.66 -36.27 -3.98
CA SER A 121 -40.88 -35.31 -4.75
C SER A 121 -39.95 -34.57 -3.78
N PHE A 122 -38.65 -34.55 -4.06
CA PHE A 122 -37.68 -33.75 -3.32
C PHE A 122 -37.04 -32.68 -4.22
N SER A 123 -36.63 -31.56 -3.62
CA SER A 123 -35.88 -30.50 -4.30
C SER A 123 -34.48 -30.42 -3.71
N ILE A 124 -33.46 -30.57 -4.55
CA ILE A 124 -32.08 -30.22 -4.20
C ILE A 124 -31.75 -28.91 -4.91
N LEU A 125 -31.34 -27.91 -4.14
CA LEU A 125 -30.93 -26.61 -4.63
C LEU A 125 -29.41 -26.54 -4.62
N ILE A 126 -28.82 -26.40 -5.80
CA ILE A 126 -27.38 -26.42 -6.03
C ILE A 126 -26.93 -25.00 -6.41
N LEU A 127 -25.96 -24.47 -5.69
CA LEU A 127 -25.22 -23.28 -6.11
C LEU A 127 -24.00 -23.75 -6.92
N ILE A 128 -23.92 -23.34 -8.18
CA ILE A 128 -22.75 -23.59 -9.04
C ILE A 128 -22.09 -22.25 -9.36
N THR A 129 -20.82 -22.11 -9.00
CA THR A 129 -19.97 -21.01 -9.45
C THR A 129 -19.13 -21.48 -10.64
N CYS A 130 -19.30 -20.82 -11.79
CA CYS A 130 -18.53 -21.08 -13.00
C CYS A 130 -17.61 -19.91 -13.32
N GLN A 131 -16.37 -20.21 -13.69
CA GLN A 131 -15.44 -19.30 -14.34
C GLN A 131 -15.39 -19.64 -15.83
N PHE A 132 -15.80 -18.68 -16.68
CA PHE A 132 -15.81 -18.82 -18.14
C PHE A 132 -14.50 -18.26 -18.72
N THR A 133 -13.87 -19.02 -19.61
CA THR A 133 -12.64 -18.60 -20.31
C THR A 133 -12.83 -18.85 -21.79
N LYS A 134 -12.95 -17.79 -22.60
CA LYS A 134 -12.97 -17.95 -24.07
C LYS A 134 -12.21 -16.81 -24.73
N ALA A 135 -11.18 -17.17 -25.50
CA ALA A 135 -10.37 -16.22 -26.24
C ALA A 135 -11.09 -15.83 -27.54
N PHE A 136 -11.43 -14.56 -27.68
CA PHE A 136 -11.93 -14.00 -28.94
C PHE A 136 -11.00 -12.92 -29.48
N LYS A 137 -10.65 -13.03 -30.76
CA LYS A 137 -10.25 -11.88 -31.58
C LYS A 137 -11.52 -11.07 -31.90
N ASP A 138 -11.41 -9.76 -31.76
CA ASP A 138 -12.34 -8.73 -32.25
C ASP A 138 -13.78 -8.76 -31.68
N CYS A 139 -14.01 -7.92 -30.65
CA CYS A 139 -15.28 -7.83 -29.92
C CYS A 139 -15.80 -6.38 -29.87
N ASN A 140 -17.02 -6.15 -30.39
CA ASN A 140 -17.84 -4.98 -29.99
C ASN A 140 -19.34 -5.17 -30.30
N ALA A 141 -19.71 -5.75 -31.45
CA ALA A 141 -21.12 -6.02 -31.79
C ALA A 141 -21.56 -7.48 -31.54
N HIS A 142 -20.75 -8.46 -31.99
CA HIS A 142 -21.11 -9.88 -31.87
C HIS A 142 -21.17 -10.39 -30.42
N CYS A 143 -20.41 -9.81 -29.48
CA CYS A 143 -20.38 -10.24 -28.08
C CYS A 143 -21.74 -10.09 -27.37
N MET A 144 -22.52 -9.05 -27.68
CA MET A 144 -23.87 -8.86 -27.13
C MET A 144 -24.88 -9.87 -27.70
N ASN A 145 -24.75 -10.21 -28.98
CA ASN A 145 -25.59 -11.24 -29.61
C ASN A 145 -25.20 -12.65 -29.18
N ALA A 146 -23.92 -12.95 -28.99
CA ALA A 146 -23.44 -14.21 -28.43
C ALA A 146 -23.92 -14.40 -26.99
N ARG A 147 -23.89 -13.35 -26.15
CA ARG A 147 -24.46 -13.39 -24.79
C ARG A 147 -25.97 -13.62 -24.80
N LYS A 148 -26.73 -12.94 -25.69
CA LYS A 148 -28.18 -13.17 -25.84
C LYS A 148 -28.50 -14.56 -26.38
N GLN A 149 -27.76 -15.07 -27.37
CA GLN A 149 -27.91 -16.44 -27.87
C GLN A 149 -27.52 -17.48 -26.82
N PHE A 150 -26.49 -17.23 -25.99
CA PHE A 150 -26.14 -18.11 -24.88
C PHE A 150 -27.23 -18.13 -23.82
N GLN A 151 -27.78 -16.97 -23.40
CA GLN A 151 -28.94 -16.93 -22.51
C GLN A 151 -30.15 -17.68 -23.12
N ALA A 152 -30.42 -17.50 -24.41
CA ALA A 152 -31.50 -18.22 -25.12
C ALA A 152 -31.24 -19.72 -25.27
N ASN A 153 -29.98 -20.16 -25.39
CA ASN A 153 -29.61 -21.57 -25.51
C ASN A 153 -29.55 -22.27 -24.15
N VAL A 154 -29.10 -21.61 -23.09
CA VAL A 154 -29.21 -22.11 -21.69
C VAL A 154 -30.67 -22.27 -21.29
N LEU A 155 -31.56 -21.37 -21.73
CA LEU A 155 -33.02 -21.51 -21.60
C LEU A 155 -33.62 -22.67 -22.42
N LYS A 156 -32.90 -23.23 -23.40
CA LYS A 156 -33.31 -24.43 -24.17
C LYS A 156 -32.88 -25.76 -23.52
N ILE A 157 -32.01 -25.76 -22.50
CA ILE A 157 -31.58 -26.98 -21.77
C ILE A 157 -32.66 -27.39 -20.74
N THR A 158 -33.92 -27.48 -21.18
CA THR A 158 -35.09 -27.77 -20.34
C THR A 158 -35.61 -29.19 -20.49
N SER A 159 -34.89 -30.09 -21.18
CA SER A 159 -35.38 -31.43 -21.52
C SER A 159 -34.34 -32.58 -21.54
N LEU A 160 -33.08 -32.37 -21.16
CA LEU A 160 -32.08 -33.45 -21.09
C LEU A 160 -32.09 -34.14 -19.72
N PRO A 161 -32.32 -35.48 -19.64
CA PRO A 161 -32.33 -36.22 -18.39
C PRO A 161 -30.89 -36.50 -17.91
N ILE A 162 -30.42 -35.75 -16.93
CA ILE A 162 -29.16 -36.02 -16.23
C ILE A 162 -29.37 -37.15 -15.22
N LYS A 163 -28.58 -38.23 -15.33
CA LYS A 163 -28.49 -39.29 -14.32
C LYS A 163 -27.55 -38.84 -13.20
N LEU A 164 -28.07 -38.67 -11.99
CA LEU A 164 -27.24 -38.47 -10.80
C LEU A 164 -27.04 -39.82 -10.12
N ALA A 165 -25.80 -40.30 -10.09
CA ALA A 165 -25.42 -41.44 -9.26
C ALA A 165 -25.18 -40.96 -7.82
N VAL A 166 -25.81 -41.62 -6.85
CA VAL A 166 -25.59 -41.34 -5.42
C VAL A 166 -25.25 -42.66 -4.75
N ASN A 167 -24.02 -42.79 -4.24
CA ASN A 167 -23.63 -43.92 -3.40
C ASN A 167 -24.13 -43.66 -1.98
N PRO A 168 -24.98 -44.52 -1.39
CA PRO A 168 -25.39 -44.37 0.00
C PRO A 168 -24.20 -44.66 0.93
N GLY A 169 -23.95 -43.73 1.86
CA GLY A 169 -23.02 -43.97 2.96
C GLY A 169 -23.45 -45.17 3.81
N SER A 170 -22.49 -45.99 4.23
CA SER A 170 -22.73 -47.29 4.84
C SER A 170 -23.38 -47.21 6.23
N ALA A 171 -24.70 -47.44 6.30
CA ALA A 171 -25.42 -47.68 7.55
C ALA A 171 -26.67 -48.56 7.36
N GLY A 172 -26.49 -49.88 7.46
CA GLY A 172 -27.56 -50.83 7.82
C GLY A 172 -28.52 -51.31 6.72
N LEU A 173 -28.57 -52.65 6.55
CA LEU A 173 -29.64 -53.45 5.92
C LEU A 173 -29.85 -53.36 4.40
N GLY A 174 -29.42 -54.44 3.71
CA GLY A 174 -30.15 -54.99 2.55
C GLY A 174 -29.77 -54.49 1.15
N THR A 175 -28.95 -55.28 0.45
CA THR A 175 -28.80 -55.32 -1.02
C THR A 175 -28.43 -54.01 -1.74
N ALA A 176 -27.21 -53.93 -2.26
CA ALA A 176 -26.75 -52.78 -3.06
C ALA A 176 -27.51 -52.66 -4.40
N GLY A 177 -28.54 -51.81 -4.43
CA GLY A 177 -29.23 -51.39 -5.64
C GLY A 177 -28.77 -50.01 -6.11
N THR A 178 -28.38 -49.88 -7.38
CA THR A 178 -28.09 -48.58 -8.00
C THR A 178 -29.39 -47.83 -8.28
N TYR A 179 -29.84 -47.00 -7.34
CA TYR A 179 -31.03 -46.16 -7.52
C TYR A 179 -30.75 -45.01 -8.50
N GLY A 180 -31.23 -45.16 -9.73
CA GLY A 180 -31.09 -44.14 -10.78
C GLY A 180 -32.13 -43.03 -10.64
N TYR A 181 -31.74 -41.89 -10.05
CA TYR A 181 -32.59 -40.69 -9.99
C TYR A 181 -32.56 -39.93 -11.31
N THR A 182 -33.71 -39.77 -11.95
CA THR A 182 -33.86 -38.96 -13.18
C THR A 182 -34.35 -37.56 -12.80
N CYS A 183 -33.48 -36.56 -12.91
CA CYS A 183 -33.89 -35.16 -12.74
C CYS A 183 -34.80 -34.75 -13.91
N LYS A 184 -36.04 -34.34 -13.63
CA LYS A 184 -37.05 -34.07 -14.68
C LYS A 184 -37.10 -32.61 -15.12
N LYS A 185 -36.57 -31.69 -14.31
CA LYS A 185 -36.61 -30.25 -14.60
C LYS A 185 -35.54 -29.49 -13.83
N PHE A 186 -34.73 -28.74 -14.56
CA PHE A 186 -33.89 -27.66 -14.03
C PHE A 186 -34.66 -26.35 -14.13
N THR A 187 -34.67 -25.57 -13.05
CA THR A 187 -35.19 -24.19 -13.06
C THR A 187 -34.09 -23.25 -12.60
N PHE A 188 -33.69 -22.33 -13.49
CA PHE A 188 -32.83 -21.21 -13.14
C PHE A 188 -33.65 -20.17 -12.38
N LEU A 189 -33.28 -19.90 -11.13
CA LEU A 189 -33.96 -18.92 -10.30
C LEU A 189 -33.23 -17.57 -10.41
N THR A 190 -33.96 -16.55 -10.87
CA THR A 190 -33.47 -15.16 -10.93
C THR A 190 -33.57 -14.42 -9.58
N THR A 191 -34.23 -15.03 -8.60
CA THR A 191 -34.38 -14.53 -7.23
C THR A 191 -33.97 -15.62 -6.23
N LYS A 192 -33.39 -15.19 -5.10
CA LYS A 192 -32.90 -16.06 -4.04
C LYS A 192 -34.06 -16.77 -3.33
N PRO A 193 -34.06 -18.11 -3.21
CA PRO A 193 -35.04 -18.83 -2.38
C PRO A 193 -34.94 -18.50 -0.89
N SER A 194 -36.08 -18.53 -0.19
CA SER A 194 -36.13 -18.42 1.26
C SER A 194 -35.40 -19.60 1.92
N GLY A 195 -34.64 -19.31 2.98
CA GLY A 195 -33.83 -20.30 3.70
C GLY A 195 -32.42 -20.54 3.16
N PHE A 196 -32.05 -20.03 1.99
CA PHE A 196 -30.65 -20.04 1.56
C PHE A 196 -29.84 -18.97 2.31
N PRO A 197 -28.55 -19.19 2.62
CA PRO A 197 -27.66 -18.09 2.97
C PRO A 197 -27.56 -17.12 1.78
N GLY A 198 -27.55 -15.81 2.03
CA GLY A 198 -27.32 -14.83 0.97
C GLY A 198 -25.84 -14.57 0.79
N PRO A 199 -25.43 -13.77 -0.22
CA PRO A 199 -24.22 -12.96 -0.05
C PRO A 199 -24.31 -12.24 1.31
N PRO A 200 -23.22 -12.18 2.10
CA PRO A 200 -23.20 -11.46 3.36
C PRO A 200 -23.65 -10.00 3.17
N PRO A 201 -24.31 -9.34 4.15
CA PRO A 201 -24.95 -8.02 3.98
C PRO A 201 -24.05 -6.84 3.53
N SER A 202 -22.75 -7.06 3.40
CA SER A 202 -21.73 -6.08 2.97
C SER A 202 -20.76 -6.62 1.91
N ASN A 203 -21.07 -7.77 1.29
CA ASN A 203 -20.16 -8.57 0.46
C ASN A 203 -18.82 -8.89 1.14
N THR A 204 -18.84 -9.01 2.48
CA THR A 204 -17.69 -9.34 3.33
C THR A 204 -17.78 -10.79 3.80
N PHE A 205 -16.80 -11.59 3.44
CA PHE A 205 -16.71 -13.00 3.81
C PHE A 205 -15.75 -13.17 4.98
N THR A 206 -16.23 -13.74 6.08
CA THR A 206 -15.42 -13.97 7.28
C THR A 206 -15.22 -15.47 7.46
N CYS A 207 -14.00 -15.94 7.71
CA CYS A 207 -13.82 -17.34 8.04
C CYS A 207 -14.18 -17.63 9.52
N ILE A 208 -14.78 -18.80 9.74
CA ILE A 208 -15.26 -19.30 11.03
C ILE A 208 -14.51 -20.58 11.48
N LYS A 209 -13.59 -21.06 10.65
CA LYS A 209 -12.76 -22.24 10.88
C LYS A 209 -11.48 -22.15 10.04
N SER A 210 -10.43 -22.84 10.45
CA SER A 210 -9.22 -23.03 9.65
C SER A 210 -9.44 -24.05 8.51
N GLY A 211 -8.78 -23.85 7.36
CA GLY A 211 -8.79 -24.77 6.23
C GLY A 211 -8.40 -24.15 4.89
N LEU A 212 -8.76 -24.80 3.78
CA LEU A 212 -8.50 -24.31 2.44
C LEU A 212 -9.47 -23.17 2.07
N PHE A 213 -8.97 -22.14 1.39
CA PHE A 213 -9.80 -21.01 0.93
C PHE A 213 -11.01 -21.44 0.09
N THR A 214 -10.88 -22.53 -0.67
CA THR A 214 -11.92 -23.09 -1.54
C THR A 214 -12.93 -23.99 -0.82
N ASP A 215 -12.75 -24.27 0.48
CA ASP A 215 -13.70 -25.04 1.28
C ASP A 215 -14.86 -24.13 1.72
N ALA A 216 -16.07 -24.44 1.26
CA ALA A 216 -17.27 -23.69 1.64
C ALA A 216 -17.53 -23.71 3.16
N SER A 217 -17.10 -24.77 3.86
CA SER A 217 -17.37 -24.96 5.30
C SER A 217 -16.53 -24.08 6.22
N ILE A 218 -15.46 -23.44 5.73
CA ILE A 218 -14.66 -22.51 6.53
C ILE A 218 -15.22 -21.09 6.56
N TRP A 219 -16.20 -20.77 5.72
CA TRP A 219 -16.77 -19.43 5.58
C TRP A 219 -18.09 -19.29 6.33
N ASP A 220 -18.30 -18.14 6.98
CA ASP A 220 -19.62 -17.76 7.44
C ASP A 220 -20.62 -17.80 6.26
N ASN A 221 -21.87 -18.16 6.56
CA ASN A 221 -22.91 -18.48 5.57
C ASN A 221 -22.60 -19.66 4.62
N GLY A 222 -21.48 -20.37 4.76
CA GLY A 222 -21.16 -21.57 3.98
C GLY A 222 -20.91 -21.30 2.49
N ILE A 223 -20.42 -20.11 2.13
CA ILE A 223 -20.20 -19.69 0.74
C ILE A 223 -18.76 -19.18 0.57
N VAL A 224 -18.03 -19.77 -0.39
CA VAL A 224 -16.67 -19.34 -0.78
C VAL A 224 -16.70 -17.90 -1.34
N PRO A 225 -15.74 -17.02 -0.99
CA PRO A 225 -15.69 -15.64 -1.50
C PRO A 225 -15.74 -15.55 -3.02
N TYR A 226 -16.53 -14.61 -3.54
CA TYR A 226 -16.71 -14.42 -4.97
C TYR A 226 -16.95 -12.96 -5.36
N GLY A 227 -16.74 -12.65 -6.64
CA GLY A 227 -16.99 -11.33 -7.20
C GLY A 227 -16.06 -10.24 -6.65
N ALA A 228 -16.61 -9.05 -6.42
CA ALA A 228 -15.90 -7.88 -5.89
C ALA A 228 -16.12 -7.76 -4.37
N CYS A 229 -15.41 -8.57 -3.58
CA CYS A 229 -15.71 -8.83 -2.17
C CYS A 229 -14.63 -8.34 -1.20
N ASN A 230 -14.98 -8.24 0.09
CA ASN A 230 -14.01 -8.14 1.18
C ASN A 230 -13.84 -9.52 1.84
N VAL A 231 -12.65 -9.82 2.35
CA VAL A 231 -12.37 -11.07 3.07
C VAL A 231 -11.73 -10.74 4.42
N VAL A 232 -12.17 -11.42 5.47
CA VAL A 232 -11.63 -11.28 6.83
C VAL A 232 -11.25 -12.65 7.37
N ILE A 233 -10.03 -12.76 7.90
CA ILE A 233 -9.52 -13.93 8.62
C ILE A 233 -9.34 -13.53 10.09
N PRO A 234 -10.29 -13.86 10.99
CA PRO A 234 -10.17 -13.55 12.42
C PRO A 234 -8.99 -14.24 13.10
N ALA A 235 -8.60 -13.74 14.27
CA ALA A 235 -7.58 -14.33 15.11
C ALA A 235 -7.94 -15.78 15.49
N GLY A 236 -6.92 -16.65 15.57
CA GLY A 236 -7.08 -18.08 15.86
C GLY A 236 -7.45 -18.96 14.66
N PHE A 237 -7.81 -18.39 13.50
CA PHE A 237 -8.07 -19.15 12.28
C PHE A 237 -6.91 -19.08 11.28
N HIS A 238 -6.76 -20.14 10.49
CA HIS A 238 -5.70 -20.31 9.50
C HIS A 238 -6.29 -20.68 8.14
N VAL A 239 -6.11 -19.82 7.13
CA VAL A 239 -6.63 -20.04 5.78
C VAL A 239 -5.47 -20.22 4.80
N VAL A 240 -5.54 -21.29 3.99
CA VAL A 240 -4.50 -21.63 3.01
C VAL A 240 -5.02 -21.47 1.58
N LEU A 241 -4.29 -20.72 0.76
CA LEU A 241 -4.50 -20.64 -0.69
C LEU A 241 -3.42 -21.48 -1.38
N ALA A 242 -3.74 -22.76 -1.62
CA ALA A 242 -2.83 -23.73 -2.25
C ALA A 242 -2.76 -23.62 -3.79
N THR A 243 -3.52 -22.71 -4.41
CA THR A 243 -3.47 -22.49 -5.87
C THR A 243 -2.28 -21.62 -6.26
N PRO A 244 -1.80 -21.68 -7.52
CA PRO A 244 -0.75 -20.78 -8.04
C PRO A 244 -1.16 -19.29 -8.11
N GLY A 245 -2.37 -18.97 -7.71
CA GLY A 245 -2.92 -17.62 -7.73
C GLY A 245 -4.42 -17.58 -7.49
N ILE A 246 -4.98 -16.38 -7.46
CA ILE A 246 -6.39 -16.12 -7.17
C ILE A 246 -7.03 -15.22 -8.24
N GLY A 247 -8.14 -15.71 -8.80
CA GLY A 247 -8.94 -15.06 -9.86
C GLY A 247 -10.15 -14.26 -9.37
N ILE A 248 -10.19 -13.90 -8.07
CA ILE A 248 -11.29 -13.17 -7.44
C ILE A 248 -10.84 -11.73 -7.18
N ARG A 249 -11.72 -10.75 -7.43
CA ARG A 249 -11.43 -9.33 -7.18
C ARG A 249 -11.71 -8.99 -5.71
N MET A 250 -10.83 -9.44 -4.83
CA MET A 250 -10.87 -9.03 -3.43
C MET A 250 -10.52 -7.54 -3.31
N ILE A 251 -11.47 -6.72 -2.89
CA ILE A 251 -11.29 -5.28 -2.63
C ILE A 251 -10.36 -5.08 -1.44
N SER A 252 -10.56 -5.88 -0.38
CA SER A 252 -9.69 -5.97 0.78
C SER A 252 -9.63 -7.40 1.32
N LEU A 253 -8.45 -7.80 1.80
CA LEU A 253 -8.20 -9.05 2.52
C LEU A 253 -7.51 -8.71 3.84
N VAL A 254 -8.24 -8.80 4.95
CA VAL A 254 -7.78 -8.41 6.29
C VAL A 254 -7.48 -9.67 7.11
N VAL A 255 -6.28 -9.74 7.68
CA VAL A 255 -5.74 -10.92 8.36
C VAL A 255 -5.38 -10.58 9.81
N TYR A 256 -6.19 -11.10 10.74
CA TYR A 256 -5.90 -11.16 12.19
C TYR A 256 -5.44 -12.56 12.62
N GLY A 257 -5.78 -13.60 11.85
CA GLY A 257 -5.26 -14.97 12.00
C GLY A 257 -4.05 -15.24 11.11
N THR A 258 -3.98 -16.42 10.50
CA THR A 258 -2.91 -16.78 9.56
C THR A 258 -3.42 -16.94 8.14
N LEU A 259 -2.70 -16.39 7.17
CA LEU A 259 -2.93 -16.53 5.73
C LEU A 259 -1.67 -17.12 5.08
N SER A 260 -1.74 -18.34 4.53
CA SER A 260 -0.60 -18.95 3.83
C SER A 260 -0.86 -19.03 2.32
N LEU A 261 0.10 -18.54 1.53
CA LEU A 261 -0.05 -18.37 0.08
C LEU A 261 0.88 -19.31 -0.70
N GLY A 262 0.35 -19.94 -1.75
CA GLY A 262 1.14 -20.65 -2.76
C GLY A 262 1.70 -22.01 -2.35
N SER A 263 1.09 -22.68 -1.35
CA SER A 263 1.49 -24.02 -0.93
C SER A 263 1.54 -25.00 -2.12
N GLY A 264 2.72 -25.50 -2.47
CA GLY A 264 2.92 -26.41 -3.61
C GLY A 264 3.01 -25.73 -4.98
N SER A 265 3.14 -24.40 -5.03
CA SER A 265 3.32 -23.61 -6.25
C SER A 265 4.70 -22.93 -6.28
N SER A 266 5.27 -22.74 -7.48
CA SER A 266 6.54 -22.02 -7.63
C SER A 266 6.41 -20.54 -7.30
N THR A 267 5.28 -19.91 -7.65
CA THR A 267 4.93 -18.51 -7.38
C THR A 267 3.46 -18.39 -7.01
N PHE A 268 3.04 -17.26 -6.43
CA PHE A 268 1.62 -16.97 -6.17
C PHE A 268 1.19 -15.66 -6.84
N LYS A 269 0.11 -15.70 -7.64
CA LYS A 269 -0.37 -14.55 -8.43
C LYS A 269 -1.73 -14.02 -7.97
N PHE A 270 -1.83 -12.73 -7.70
CA PHE A 270 -3.12 -12.04 -7.64
C PHE A 270 -3.51 -11.57 -9.05
N ASN A 271 -4.68 -11.93 -9.57
CA ASN A 271 -5.09 -11.49 -10.92
C ASN A 271 -5.66 -10.05 -10.96
N PHE A 272 -6.01 -9.48 -9.81
CA PHE A 272 -6.58 -8.14 -9.66
C PHE A 272 -5.87 -7.38 -8.55
N GLY A 273 -5.90 -6.04 -8.61
CA GLY A 273 -5.35 -5.18 -7.55
C GLY A 273 -5.99 -5.51 -6.20
N ILE A 274 -5.14 -5.72 -5.19
CA ILE A 274 -5.52 -6.19 -3.85
C ILE A 274 -5.11 -5.18 -2.78
N ASN A 275 -5.95 -4.99 -1.76
CA ASN A 275 -5.57 -4.37 -0.49
C ASN A 275 -5.39 -5.47 0.58
N LEU A 276 -4.16 -5.96 0.71
CA LEU A 276 -3.80 -7.03 1.65
C LEU A 276 -3.32 -6.41 2.97
N VAL A 277 -4.06 -6.65 4.05
CA VAL A 277 -3.83 -6.01 5.35
C VAL A 277 -3.58 -7.07 6.43
N CYS A 278 -2.36 -7.16 6.93
CA CYS A 278 -2.03 -7.91 8.14
C CYS A 278 -2.20 -7.00 9.37
N ARG A 279 -3.01 -7.42 10.34
CA ARG A 279 -3.29 -6.72 11.60
C ARG A 279 -2.49 -7.32 12.75
N ASP A 280 -2.62 -6.69 13.93
CA ASP A 280 -2.04 -7.16 15.19
C ASP A 280 -2.33 -8.66 15.43
N GLY A 281 -1.30 -9.42 15.81
CA GLY A 281 -1.33 -10.88 15.97
C GLY A 281 -1.42 -11.70 14.66
N GLY A 282 -1.77 -11.06 13.54
CA GLY A 282 -1.93 -11.72 12.25
C GLY A 282 -0.61 -12.16 11.63
N LYS A 283 -0.67 -13.15 10.73
CA LYS A 283 0.49 -13.66 9.98
C LYS A 283 0.15 -13.88 8.51
N ILE A 284 1.05 -13.46 7.63
CA ILE A 284 1.07 -13.85 6.21
C ILE A 284 2.30 -14.72 5.99
N GLU A 285 2.13 -15.88 5.36
CA GLU A 285 3.20 -16.87 5.14
C GLU A 285 3.40 -17.14 3.65
N ASP A 286 4.66 -17.12 3.21
CA ASP A 286 5.03 -17.50 1.84
C ASP A 286 5.46 -18.97 1.76
N LEU A 287 4.56 -19.81 1.25
CA LEU A 287 4.78 -21.23 1.02
C LEU A 287 5.17 -21.54 -0.44
N THR A 288 5.45 -20.53 -1.26
CA THR A 288 5.94 -20.72 -2.63
C THR A 288 7.39 -21.22 -2.66
N THR A 289 7.76 -21.97 -3.70
CA THR A 289 9.13 -22.51 -3.84
C THR A 289 10.13 -21.42 -4.26
N ASN A 290 9.76 -20.52 -5.17
CA ASN A 290 10.68 -19.48 -5.68
C ASN A 290 10.67 -18.21 -4.82
N LYS A 291 9.93 -18.22 -3.70
CA LYS A 291 9.74 -17.07 -2.80
C LYS A 291 9.30 -15.81 -3.55
N GLN A 292 8.17 -15.92 -4.26
CA GLN A 292 7.72 -14.85 -5.16
C GLN A 292 6.19 -14.71 -5.22
N PHE A 293 5.73 -13.48 -5.00
CA PHE A 293 4.34 -13.06 -5.21
C PHE A 293 4.25 -12.10 -6.39
N LEU A 294 3.33 -12.35 -7.31
CA LEU A 294 3.03 -11.49 -8.46
C LEU A 294 1.82 -10.61 -8.15
N LEU A 295 2.04 -9.29 -8.13
CA LEU A 295 1.05 -8.28 -7.79
C LEU A 295 0.78 -7.36 -8.98
N PRO A 296 -0.48 -7.15 -9.41
CA PRO A 296 -0.79 -6.23 -10.49
C PRO A 296 -0.73 -4.78 -10.00
N PHE A 297 -0.63 -3.84 -10.95
CA PHE A 297 -0.72 -2.41 -10.64
C PHE A 297 -2.03 -2.07 -9.92
N GLY A 298 -1.97 -1.15 -8.95
CA GLY A 298 -3.09 -0.85 -8.06
C GLY A 298 -3.18 -1.74 -6.81
N SER A 299 -2.14 -2.53 -6.50
CA SER A 299 -2.07 -3.37 -5.28
C SER A 299 -1.36 -2.65 -4.13
N VAL A 300 -1.76 -2.95 -2.90
CA VAL A 300 -1.10 -2.54 -1.66
C VAL A 300 -1.05 -3.69 -0.66
N VAL A 301 0.10 -3.85 0.00
CA VAL A 301 0.33 -4.78 1.10
C VAL A 301 0.72 -3.95 2.32
N THR A 302 -0.09 -4.02 3.39
CA THR A 302 0.14 -3.30 4.65
C THR A 302 0.25 -4.29 5.78
N ILE A 303 1.36 -4.25 6.52
CA ILE A 303 1.59 -4.98 7.76
C ILE A 303 1.56 -3.94 8.88
N TYR A 304 0.55 -4.00 9.75
CA TYR A 304 0.45 -3.13 10.92
C TYR A 304 1.44 -3.57 12.01
N PRO A 305 1.73 -2.73 13.03
CA PRO A 305 2.51 -3.15 14.19
C PRO A 305 2.00 -4.48 14.76
N ASN A 306 2.94 -5.34 15.20
CA ASN A 306 2.72 -6.72 15.66
C ASN A 306 2.16 -7.71 14.61
N GLY A 307 1.77 -7.26 13.41
CA GLY A 307 1.48 -8.16 12.29
C GLY A 307 2.77 -8.77 11.74
N GLY A 308 2.74 -10.05 11.39
CA GLY A 308 3.90 -10.80 10.91
C GLY A 308 3.85 -11.12 9.42
N PHE A 309 5.00 -11.01 8.76
CA PHE A 309 5.23 -11.60 7.43
C PHE A 309 6.35 -12.63 7.56
N VAL A 310 6.01 -13.90 7.35
CA VAL A 310 6.89 -15.05 7.54
C VAL A 310 7.40 -15.51 6.17
N ALA A 311 8.64 -15.14 5.86
CA ALA A 311 9.19 -15.18 4.51
C ALA A 311 10.72 -15.28 4.51
N ALA A 312 11.26 -16.34 3.91
CA ALA A 312 12.68 -16.40 3.60
C ALA A 312 12.97 -15.64 2.28
N GLY A 313 12.97 -14.30 2.32
CA GLY A 313 13.33 -13.45 1.18
C GLY A 313 12.30 -13.39 0.06
N THR A 314 11.01 -13.24 0.38
CA THR A 314 9.94 -13.20 -0.61
C THR A 314 10.01 -11.94 -1.47
N THR A 315 10.07 -12.13 -2.78
CA THR A 315 10.04 -11.06 -3.76
C THR A 315 8.60 -10.72 -4.15
N LEU A 316 8.15 -9.52 -3.80
CA LEU A 316 6.94 -8.94 -4.40
C LEU A 316 7.33 -8.35 -5.76
N GLN A 317 6.79 -8.90 -6.84
CA GLN A 317 7.06 -8.43 -8.20
C GLN A 317 5.79 -7.83 -8.81
N SER A 318 5.90 -6.57 -9.26
CA SER A 318 4.82 -5.87 -9.95
C SER A 318 4.72 -6.30 -11.41
N TYR A 319 3.49 -6.42 -11.91
CA TYR A 319 3.24 -6.78 -13.31
C TYR A 319 2.05 -5.99 -13.92
N THR A 320 2.09 -5.78 -15.23
CA THR A 320 1.05 -5.06 -15.99
C THR A 320 -0.16 -5.95 -16.31
N SER A 321 -1.28 -5.37 -16.72
CA SER A 321 -2.40 -6.14 -17.30
C SER A 321 -2.01 -6.97 -18.54
N THR A 322 -0.93 -6.60 -19.23
CA THR A 322 -0.35 -7.34 -20.38
C THR A 322 0.63 -8.44 -19.97
N GLY A 323 0.90 -8.64 -18.68
CA GLY A 323 1.78 -9.69 -18.15
C GLY A 323 3.26 -9.33 -18.09
N SER A 324 3.65 -8.10 -18.46
CA SER A 324 5.03 -7.63 -18.37
C SER A 324 5.43 -7.42 -16.90
N LEU A 325 6.55 -8.00 -16.48
CA LEU A 325 7.15 -7.75 -15.17
C LEU A 325 7.81 -6.36 -15.17
N ALA A 326 7.63 -5.58 -14.09
CA ALA A 326 8.10 -4.20 -14.01
C ALA A 326 9.18 -3.99 -12.95
N LYS A 327 8.80 -3.93 -11.68
CA LYS A 327 9.72 -3.73 -10.54
C LYS A 327 9.52 -4.84 -9.51
N SER A 328 10.54 -5.09 -8.69
CA SER A 328 10.50 -6.06 -7.61
C SER A 328 11.06 -5.48 -6.33
N VAL A 329 10.49 -5.88 -5.19
CA VAL A 329 11.04 -5.59 -3.87
C VAL A 329 11.10 -6.88 -3.06
N THR A 330 12.20 -7.12 -2.37
CA THR A 330 12.39 -8.32 -1.55
C THR A 330 12.07 -7.99 -0.10
N ILE A 331 11.21 -8.81 0.52
CA ILE A 331 10.79 -8.71 1.91
C ILE A 331 11.24 -9.98 2.63
N SER A 332 12.17 -9.81 3.57
CA SER A 332 12.54 -10.86 4.53
C SER A 332 11.51 -10.96 5.66
N SER A 333 11.56 -12.04 6.44
CA SER A 333 10.72 -12.21 7.63
C SER A 333 10.78 -10.97 8.51
N THR A 334 9.62 -10.35 8.73
CA THR A 334 9.52 -9.07 9.42
C THR A 334 8.25 -9.00 10.26
N THR A 335 8.31 -8.20 11.32
CA THR A 335 7.13 -7.75 12.07
C THR A 335 6.89 -6.30 11.68
N GLY A 336 5.63 -5.92 11.46
CA GLY A 336 5.27 -4.56 11.08
C GLY A 336 5.66 -3.51 12.12
N PRO A 337 5.65 -2.22 11.74
CA PRO A 337 4.92 -1.69 10.59
C PRO A 337 5.71 -1.71 9.27
N PHE A 338 5.03 -2.08 8.18
CA PHE A 338 5.56 -2.02 6.82
C PHE A 338 4.43 -1.80 5.81
N THR A 339 4.69 -1.05 4.73
CA THR A 339 3.76 -0.93 3.59
C THR A 339 4.51 -1.00 2.26
N CYS A 340 4.02 -1.84 1.35
CA CYS A 340 4.39 -1.83 -0.07
C CYS A 340 3.18 -1.43 -0.92
N GLY A 341 3.30 -0.37 -1.71
CA GLY A 341 2.28 0.09 -2.66
C GLY A 341 2.80 0.00 -4.10
N ILE A 342 1.99 -0.55 -5.00
CA ILE A 342 2.22 -0.53 -6.44
C ILE A 342 1.15 0.40 -7.03
N LEU A 343 1.57 1.62 -7.36
CA LEU A 343 0.72 2.67 -7.90
C LEU A 343 0.16 2.28 -9.29
N PRO A 344 -0.91 2.96 -9.78
CA PRO A 344 -1.52 2.66 -11.09
C PRO A 344 -0.60 2.86 -12.30
N ASP A 345 0.48 3.64 -12.16
CA ASP A 345 1.54 3.87 -13.16
C ASP A 345 2.64 2.78 -13.14
N GLY A 346 2.59 1.85 -12.18
CA GLY A 346 3.61 0.82 -11.95
C GLY A 346 4.71 1.23 -10.96
N THR A 347 4.70 2.47 -10.45
CA THR A 347 5.65 2.90 -9.43
C THR A 347 5.46 2.08 -8.16
N THR A 348 6.51 1.36 -7.77
CA THR A 348 6.54 0.52 -6.56
C THR A 348 7.22 1.31 -5.43
N LEU A 349 6.56 1.40 -4.29
CA LEU A 349 6.97 2.19 -3.13
C LEU A 349 6.97 1.31 -1.86
N THR A 350 7.98 1.45 -1.01
CA THR A 350 8.08 0.71 0.26
C THR A 350 8.44 1.62 1.42
N TYR A 351 7.81 1.41 2.56
CA TYR A 351 8.02 2.19 3.77
C TYR A 351 7.97 1.29 5.01
N ASN A 352 8.84 1.53 5.99
CA ASN A 352 8.84 0.87 7.31
C ASN A 352 7.84 1.56 8.27
N GLN A 353 6.65 1.86 7.76
CA GLN A 353 5.53 2.46 8.48
C GLN A 353 4.21 2.11 7.77
N VAL A 354 3.06 2.32 8.43
CA VAL A 354 1.73 2.19 7.81
C VAL A 354 1.48 3.39 6.91
N MET A 355 1.35 3.18 5.60
CA MET A 355 1.20 4.25 4.61
C MET A 355 -0.14 4.20 3.88
N PHE A 356 -0.72 5.39 3.68
CA PHE A 356 -1.90 5.62 2.86
C PHE A 356 -1.51 6.39 1.59
N PHE A 357 -1.70 5.79 0.42
CA PHE A 357 -1.34 6.41 -0.86
C PHE A 357 -2.56 7.09 -1.48
N VAL A 358 -2.57 8.42 -1.55
CA VAL A 358 -3.57 9.20 -2.31
C VAL A 358 -3.23 9.07 -3.79
N ILE A 359 -4.11 8.40 -4.55
CA ILE A 359 -3.97 8.14 -6.00
C ILE A 359 -5.02 8.88 -6.84
N LYS A 360 -5.89 9.64 -6.18
CA LYS A 360 -6.91 10.50 -6.80
C LYS A 360 -7.20 11.67 -5.87
N SER A 361 -7.31 12.87 -6.42
CA SER A 361 -7.62 14.07 -5.64
C SER A 361 -8.93 13.96 -4.86
N GLY A 362 -8.96 14.54 -3.66
CA GLY A 362 -10.13 14.61 -2.79
C GLY A 362 -9.77 14.80 -1.32
N ASP A 363 -10.79 14.65 -0.46
CA ASP A 363 -10.66 14.89 0.97
C ASP A 363 -10.08 13.69 1.74
N ILE A 364 -9.31 13.97 2.79
CA ILE A 364 -8.64 13.00 3.66
C ILE A 364 -9.56 11.89 4.24
N GLY A 365 -10.85 12.15 4.43
CA GLY A 365 -11.82 11.14 4.87
C GLY A 365 -12.31 10.20 3.74
N THR A 366 -11.98 10.48 2.48
CA THR A 366 -12.60 9.85 1.31
C THR A 366 -11.83 8.59 0.88
N GLY A 367 -12.30 7.41 1.28
CA GLY A 367 -11.62 6.13 0.99
C GLY A 367 -11.30 5.89 -0.50
N SER A 368 -12.15 6.35 -1.42
CA SER A 368 -11.95 6.19 -2.87
C SER A 368 -10.82 7.06 -3.47
N CYS A 369 -10.23 7.97 -2.68
CA CYS A 369 -9.02 8.70 -3.05
C CYS A 369 -7.74 7.87 -2.82
N TYR A 370 -7.83 6.81 -2.03
CA TYR A 370 -6.68 6.01 -1.58
C TYR A 370 -6.52 4.70 -2.35
N LEU A 371 -5.26 4.30 -2.55
CA LEU A 371 -4.90 2.96 -3.01
C LEU A 371 -5.48 1.91 -2.05
N GLY A 372 -6.16 0.90 -2.58
CA GLY A 372 -6.89 -0.07 -1.76
C GLY A 372 -8.21 0.44 -1.16
N GLY A 373 -8.65 1.66 -1.50
CA GLY A 373 -10.00 2.16 -1.20
C GLY A 373 -10.28 2.51 0.26
N SER A 374 -9.25 2.60 1.11
CA SER A 374 -9.37 2.82 2.55
C SER A 374 -8.70 4.13 2.96
N ALA A 375 -9.45 5.02 3.61
CA ALA A 375 -8.92 6.26 4.20
C ALA A 375 -8.24 5.98 5.56
N PRO A 376 -7.31 6.84 6.01
CA PRO A 376 -6.79 6.77 7.37
C PRO A 376 -7.90 6.99 8.40
N THR A 377 -7.81 6.28 9.53
CA THR A 377 -8.78 6.39 10.63
C THR A 377 -8.06 6.36 11.97
N GLY A 378 -8.68 6.88 13.03
CA GLY A 378 -8.13 6.84 14.40
C GLY A 378 -7.68 5.42 14.80
N PRO A 379 -8.53 4.38 14.73
CA PRO A 379 -8.15 3.01 15.07
C PRO A 379 -7.06 2.41 14.18
N ALA A 380 -6.97 2.80 12.90
CA ALA A 380 -5.88 2.34 12.04
C ALA A 380 -4.53 2.95 12.48
N CYS A 381 -4.52 4.22 12.91
CA CYS A 381 -3.30 4.96 13.19
C CYS A 381 -2.94 5.05 14.69
N ALA A 382 -3.66 4.33 15.56
CA ALA A 382 -3.56 4.50 17.01
C ALA A 382 -2.20 4.12 17.61
N SER A 383 -1.55 3.05 17.12
CA SER A 383 -0.37 2.45 17.77
C SER A 383 0.96 3.15 17.47
N SER A 384 1.27 3.38 16.20
CA SER A 384 2.55 3.97 15.75
C SER A 384 2.39 5.27 14.95
N GLY A 385 1.15 5.75 14.80
CA GLY A 385 0.81 6.70 13.74
C GLY A 385 0.83 6.06 12.35
N CYS A 386 0.34 6.83 11.37
CA CYS A 386 0.40 6.51 9.95
C CYS A 386 1.12 7.61 9.15
N GLY A 387 1.65 7.26 7.99
CA GLY A 387 2.04 8.23 6.97
C GLY A 387 1.03 8.33 5.82
N ILE A 388 1.03 9.46 5.12
CA ILE A 388 0.29 9.67 3.88
C ILE A 388 1.28 10.02 2.76
N TYR A 389 1.12 9.39 1.60
CA TYR A 389 1.83 9.72 0.37
C TYR A 389 0.84 10.32 -0.62
N VAL A 390 1.08 11.54 -1.09
CA VAL A 390 0.27 12.18 -2.14
C VAL A 390 0.95 11.94 -3.50
N ALA A 391 0.33 11.15 -4.37
CA ALA A 391 0.90 10.83 -5.68
C ALA A 391 0.91 12.05 -6.63
N PRO A 392 1.77 12.05 -7.67
CA PRO A 392 1.77 13.08 -8.70
C PRO A 392 0.38 13.36 -9.28
N SER A 393 0.11 14.62 -9.62
CA SER A 393 -1.18 15.12 -10.14
C SER A 393 -2.38 14.95 -9.19
N CYS A 394 -2.16 14.60 -7.91
CA CYS A 394 -3.21 14.50 -6.90
C CYS A 394 -3.20 15.70 -5.94
N THR A 395 -4.39 16.13 -5.53
CA THR A 395 -4.60 17.09 -4.43
C THR A 395 -5.29 16.39 -3.27
N LEU A 396 -4.59 16.27 -2.15
CA LEU A 396 -5.20 15.93 -0.86
C LEU A 396 -5.69 17.21 -0.21
N THR A 397 -6.95 17.26 0.23
CA THR A 397 -7.47 18.34 1.07
C THR A 397 -7.92 17.81 2.43
N THR A 398 -7.91 18.69 3.43
CA THR A 398 -8.43 18.45 4.78
C THR A 398 -9.70 19.25 5.05
N ALA A 399 -10.41 19.66 3.99
CA ALA A 399 -11.56 20.55 4.05
C ALA A 399 -12.69 20.04 4.97
N SER A 400 -12.91 18.73 5.04
CA SER A 400 -13.91 18.13 5.94
C SER A 400 -13.58 18.28 7.43
N LEU A 401 -12.32 18.55 7.79
CA LEU A 401 -11.83 18.54 9.16
C LEU A 401 -12.08 19.83 9.95
N SER A 402 -12.72 20.84 9.34
CA SER A 402 -13.14 22.10 9.99
C SER A 402 -12.03 22.77 10.83
N GLY A 403 -10.78 22.67 10.38
CA GLY A 403 -9.62 23.29 11.05
C GLY A 403 -8.79 22.39 11.96
N GLN A 404 -9.12 21.10 12.17
CA GLN A 404 -8.35 20.24 13.10
C GLN A 404 -8.10 18.80 12.61
N LEU A 405 -6.83 18.44 12.40
CA LEU A 405 -6.38 17.06 12.20
C LEU A 405 -6.19 16.32 13.53
N SER A 406 -7.13 15.43 13.84
CA SER A 406 -7.15 14.67 15.10
C SER A 406 -6.65 13.21 14.96
N ILE A 407 -6.52 12.70 13.73
CA ILE A 407 -5.95 11.37 13.45
C ILE A 407 -4.43 11.44 13.67
N ASN A 408 -3.82 10.36 14.17
CA ASN A 408 -2.37 10.27 14.35
C ASN A 408 -1.65 10.04 13.01
N ILE A 409 -1.56 11.09 12.19
CA ILE A 409 -0.76 11.11 10.97
C ILE A 409 0.63 11.66 11.32
N GLY A 410 1.59 10.76 11.51
CA GLY A 410 2.97 11.11 11.84
C GLY A 410 3.74 11.71 10.66
N THR A 411 3.33 11.42 9.42
CA THR A 411 4.03 11.92 8.21
C THR A 411 3.08 12.22 7.05
N ILE A 412 3.33 13.30 6.30
CA ILE A 412 2.71 13.55 4.99
C ILE A 412 3.82 13.84 3.97
N ILE A 413 3.82 13.11 2.85
CA ILE A 413 4.77 13.27 1.74
C ILE A 413 4.02 13.84 0.55
N VAL A 414 4.39 15.05 0.13
CA VAL A 414 3.83 15.75 -1.03
C VAL A 414 4.85 15.64 -2.17
N ASN A 415 4.53 14.87 -3.21
CA ASN A 415 5.43 14.58 -4.32
C ASN A 415 5.33 15.63 -5.45
N SER A 416 6.22 15.52 -6.43
CA SER A 416 6.23 16.39 -7.60
C SER A 416 4.87 16.44 -8.32
N GLY A 417 4.38 17.63 -8.63
CA GLY A 417 3.08 17.84 -9.29
C GLY A 417 1.87 17.52 -8.39
N SER A 418 2.05 17.39 -7.07
CA SER A 418 0.96 17.13 -6.12
C SER A 418 0.83 18.23 -5.08
N THR A 419 -0.36 18.34 -4.48
CA THR A 419 -0.67 19.34 -3.46
C THR A 419 -1.26 18.68 -2.21
N CYS A 420 -0.82 19.13 -1.03
CA CYS A 420 -1.52 18.89 0.23
C CYS A 420 -2.07 20.23 0.74
N ASP A 421 -3.39 20.29 0.93
CA ASP A 421 -4.10 21.49 1.36
C ASP A 421 -4.62 21.35 2.79
N LEU A 422 -4.03 22.16 3.67
CA LEU A 422 -4.31 22.17 5.11
C LEU A 422 -5.28 23.31 5.48
N GLY A 423 -6.46 22.90 5.94
CA GLY A 423 -7.55 23.77 6.36
C GLY A 423 -8.60 24.06 5.29
N THR A 424 -9.51 24.96 5.64
CA THR A 424 -10.60 25.44 4.78
C THR A 424 -10.52 26.96 4.64
N GLY A 425 -10.77 27.47 3.44
CA GLY A 425 -11.03 28.89 3.27
C GLY A 425 -12.32 29.27 4.01
N GLY A 426 -12.21 30.09 5.05
CA GLY A 426 -13.34 30.80 5.65
C GLY A 426 -14.04 30.17 6.87
N SER A 427 -13.63 28.99 7.37
CA SER A 427 -14.28 28.39 8.57
C SER A 427 -13.39 28.22 9.81
N SER A 428 -12.05 28.25 9.67
CA SER A 428 -11.14 28.32 10.82
C SER A 428 -10.07 29.39 10.62
N SER A 429 -9.70 30.10 11.69
CA SER A 429 -8.61 31.08 11.65
C SER A 429 -7.28 30.40 11.37
N GLN A 430 -7.03 29.26 12.02
CA GLN A 430 -5.80 28.46 11.95
C GLN A 430 -6.14 27.01 11.59
N PHE A 431 -5.14 26.19 11.23
CA PHE A 431 -5.29 24.74 11.13
C PHE A 431 -4.44 24.04 12.19
N LYS A 432 -5.02 23.12 12.96
CA LYS A 432 -4.38 22.50 14.13
C LYS A 432 -4.18 21.00 13.93
N CYS A 433 -2.96 20.53 14.13
CA CYS A 433 -2.67 19.09 14.26
C CYS A 433 -2.68 18.71 15.75
N ILE A 434 -3.35 17.63 16.14
CA ILE A 434 -3.37 17.15 17.54
C ILE A 434 -2.14 16.30 17.88
N ASN A 435 -1.67 15.51 16.91
CA ASN A 435 -0.53 14.62 17.07
C ASN A 435 0.71 15.20 16.36
N PRO A 436 1.94 14.86 16.82
CA PRO A 436 3.17 15.22 16.14
C PRO A 436 3.17 14.79 14.68
N ILE A 437 3.61 15.67 13.78
CA ILE A 437 3.52 15.46 12.33
C ILE A 437 4.75 15.99 11.60
N SER A 438 5.25 15.23 10.64
CA SER A 438 6.30 15.63 9.71
C SER A 438 5.71 15.85 8.31
N ILE A 439 5.71 17.09 7.82
CA ILE A 439 5.22 17.43 6.48
C ILE A 439 6.44 17.60 5.56
N ILE A 440 6.54 16.76 4.54
CA ILE A 440 7.68 16.66 3.64
C ILE A 440 7.21 17.01 2.22
N VAL A 441 7.61 18.18 1.72
CA VAL A 441 7.29 18.65 0.38
C VAL A 441 8.49 18.40 -0.53
N ARG A 442 8.40 17.42 -1.43
CA ARG A 442 9.43 17.10 -2.42
C ARG A 442 9.45 18.15 -3.54
N SER A 443 10.49 18.12 -4.37
CA SER A 443 10.65 19.05 -5.50
C SER A 443 9.43 19.02 -6.44
N GLY A 444 8.86 20.18 -6.75
CA GLY A 444 7.62 20.34 -7.52
C GLY A 444 6.32 20.01 -6.77
N GLY A 445 6.38 19.65 -5.48
CA GLY A 445 5.22 19.52 -4.61
C GLY A 445 4.80 20.85 -3.98
N THR A 446 3.55 20.93 -3.51
CA THR A 446 2.98 22.15 -2.92
C THR A 446 2.31 21.89 -1.56
N LEU A 447 2.77 22.58 -0.51
CA LEU A 447 2.04 22.70 0.75
C LEU A 447 1.13 23.93 0.69
N GLN A 448 -0.16 23.70 0.47
CA GLN A 448 -1.18 24.74 0.53
C GLN A 448 -1.70 24.88 1.97
N VAL A 449 -1.83 26.12 2.44
CA VAL A 449 -2.42 26.44 3.74
C VAL A 449 -3.63 27.33 3.50
N SER A 450 -4.82 26.74 3.53
CA SER A 450 -6.08 27.43 3.20
C SER A 450 -6.74 28.10 4.40
N ALA A 451 -6.28 27.84 5.64
CA ALA A 451 -6.70 28.57 6.83
C ALA A 451 -6.55 30.10 6.67
N THR A 452 -7.45 30.88 7.27
CA THR A 452 -7.55 32.34 7.02
C THR A 452 -6.30 33.11 7.44
N SER A 453 -5.68 32.75 8.57
CA SER A 453 -4.45 33.38 9.09
C SER A 453 -3.14 32.83 8.52
N LYS A 454 -3.20 31.84 7.62
CA LYS A 454 -2.04 31.07 7.14
C LYS A 454 -1.18 30.41 8.23
N THR A 455 -1.70 30.29 9.45
CA THR A 455 -1.01 29.65 10.57
C THR A 455 -1.40 28.18 10.72
N LEU A 456 -0.39 27.31 10.83
CA LEU A 456 -0.51 25.93 11.28
C LEU A 456 -0.10 25.85 12.77
N LEU A 457 -0.98 25.33 13.61
CA LEU A 457 -0.68 24.97 14.99
C LEU A 457 -0.23 23.51 15.04
N LEU A 458 1.04 23.30 15.37
CA LEU A 458 1.67 21.98 15.45
C LEU A 458 2.10 21.69 16.89
N PRO A 459 1.95 20.47 17.42
CA PRO A 459 2.48 20.14 18.74
C PRO A 459 4.00 19.96 18.68
N LEU A 460 4.66 19.93 19.85
CA LEU A 460 6.06 19.53 19.95
C LEU A 460 6.29 18.12 19.35
N GLY A 461 7.46 17.90 18.74
CA GLY A 461 7.77 16.74 17.92
C GLY A 461 7.34 16.84 16.45
N SER A 462 6.95 18.03 15.97
CA SER A 462 6.53 18.26 14.57
C SER A 462 7.60 18.92 13.72
N MET A 463 7.55 18.69 12.41
CA MET A 463 8.52 19.20 11.43
C MET A 463 7.82 19.57 10.11
N VAL A 464 8.33 20.59 9.42
CA VAL A 464 8.02 20.90 8.03
C VAL A 464 9.33 21.03 7.25
N THR A 465 9.48 20.20 6.22
CA THR A 465 10.63 20.20 5.31
C THR A 465 10.13 20.48 3.89
N ILE A 466 10.72 21.47 3.23
CA ILE A 466 10.45 21.79 1.82
C ILE A 466 11.75 21.61 1.06
N TYR A 467 11.77 20.69 0.11
CA TYR A 467 12.93 20.43 -0.75
C TYR A 467 13.09 21.55 -1.78
N LYS A 468 14.29 21.67 -2.36
CA LYS A 468 14.56 22.61 -3.46
C LYS A 468 13.56 22.43 -4.61
N GLY A 469 12.87 23.52 -4.97
CA GLY A 469 11.80 23.50 -5.98
C GLY A 469 10.43 22.99 -5.48
N GLY A 470 10.30 22.58 -4.22
CA GLY A 470 9.00 22.47 -3.53
C GLY A 470 8.51 23.87 -3.12
N SER A 471 7.20 24.02 -2.94
CA SER A 471 6.58 25.32 -2.63
C SER A 471 5.62 25.28 -1.45
N CYS A 472 5.37 26.45 -0.85
CA CYS A 472 4.40 26.65 0.22
C CYS A 472 3.60 27.96 0.01
N THR A 473 2.43 28.05 0.63
CA THR A 473 1.60 29.27 0.58
C THR A 473 2.36 30.45 1.20
N ALA A 474 2.40 31.59 0.50
CA ALA A 474 3.07 32.79 0.99
C ALA A 474 2.47 33.27 2.33
N GLY A 475 3.34 33.67 3.25
CA GLY A 475 2.94 34.08 4.61
C GLY A 475 2.56 32.91 5.53
N THR A 476 2.93 31.67 5.20
CA THR A 476 2.69 30.52 6.09
C THR A 476 3.54 30.63 7.36
N VAL A 477 2.87 30.46 8.50
CA VAL A 477 3.49 30.43 9.82
C VAL A 477 3.24 29.06 10.43
N ILE A 478 4.28 28.43 10.99
CA ILE A 478 4.09 27.29 11.90
C ILE A 478 4.34 27.76 13.32
N GLN A 479 3.43 27.43 14.23
CA GLN A 479 3.55 27.78 15.64
C GLN A 479 3.37 26.52 16.49
N SER A 480 4.31 26.30 17.40
CA SER A 480 4.22 25.20 18.36
C SER A 480 3.13 25.48 19.40
N TYR A 481 2.54 24.42 19.94
CA TYR A 481 1.69 24.52 21.12
C TYR A 481 1.81 23.30 22.03
N THR A 482 1.41 23.47 23.28
CA THR A 482 1.28 22.43 24.29
C THR A 482 -0.03 22.61 25.06
N SER A 483 -0.26 21.82 26.12
CA SER A 483 -1.37 22.07 27.06
C SER A 483 -1.24 23.37 27.85
N SER A 484 -0.05 23.97 27.96
CA SER A 484 0.16 25.24 28.67
C SER A 484 0.02 26.48 27.77
N GLY A 485 -0.17 26.32 26.46
CA GLY A 485 -0.41 27.41 25.52
C GLY A 485 0.41 27.32 24.23
N LEU A 486 0.61 28.47 23.58
CA LEU A 486 1.42 28.61 22.38
C LEU A 486 2.91 28.72 22.75
N GLY A 487 3.78 28.17 21.90
CA GLY A 487 5.24 28.19 22.06
C GLY A 487 5.94 28.97 20.95
N GLY A 488 7.15 28.52 20.60
CA GLY A 488 7.95 29.07 19.52
C GLY A 488 7.26 29.06 18.15
N THR A 489 7.65 30.03 17.31
CA THR A 489 7.06 30.32 16.01
C THR A 489 8.15 30.33 14.95
N ILE A 490 7.88 29.73 13.79
CA ILE A 490 8.78 29.70 12.63
C ILE A 490 8.01 30.26 11.40
N GLN A 491 8.67 31.14 10.64
CA GLN A 491 8.17 31.60 9.35
C GLN A 491 8.59 30.60 8.26
N VAL A 492 7.64 30.10 7.49
CA VAL A 492 7.91 29.14 6.40
C VAL A 492 8.07 29.92 5.08
N PRO A 493 9.19 29.76 4.35
CA PRO A 493 9.37 30.42 3.06
C PRO A 493 8.39 29.86 2.02
N ASN A 494 8.12 30.66 0.99
CA ASN A 494 7.24 30.28 -0.13
C ASN A 494 7.84 29.18 -1.03
N ALA A 495 9.14 28.93 -0.95
CA ALA A 495 9.85 27.88 -1.67
C ALA A 495 10.99 27.29 -0.83
N GLY A 496 11.34 26.03 -1.10
CA GLY A 496 12.51 25.38 -0.49
C GLY A 496 13.83 25.64 -1.26
N PRO A 497 14.97 25.23 -0.70
CA PRO A 497 15.10 24.30 0.43
C PRO A 497 14.88 24.96 1.79
N PHE A 498 14.27 24.23 2.73
CA PHE A 498 13.94 24.72 4.08
C PHE A 498 13.59 23.56 5.02
N THR A 499 13.95 23.69 6.29
CA THR A 499 13.49 22.79 7.37
C THR A 499 13.18 23.58 8.63
N GLY A 500 11.97 23.45 9.15
CA GLY A 500 11.55 24.00 10.44
C GLY A 500 10.99 22.90 11.34
N ALA A 501 11.42 22.85 12.61
CA ALA A 501 10.97 21.82 13.55
C ALA A 501 10.84 22.31 14.98
N PHE A 502 10.01 21.61 15.74
CA PHE A 502 9.87 21.75 17.18
C PHE A 502 10.18 20.39 17.82
N LEU A 503 11.25 20.30 18.61
CA LEU A 503 11.60 19.06 19.32
C LEU A 503 10.67 18.83 20.53
N SER A 504 10.66 17.61 21.03
CA SER A 504 9.86 17.21 22.21
C SER A 504 10.27 17.93 23.51
N ASP A 505 11.50 18.45 23.58
CA ASP A 505 12.00 19.25 24.71
C ASP A 505 11.69 20.76 24.59
N GLY A 506 11.02 21.18 23.51
CA GLY A 506 10.69 22.58 23.23
C GLY A 506 11.72 23.32 22.37
N THR A 507 12.84 22.69 21.99
CA THR A 507 13.84 23.29 21.10
C THR A 507 13.22 23.63 19.74
N VAL A 508 13.43 24.88 19.30
CA VAL A 508 13.00 25.38 17.99
C VAL A 508 14.18 25.33 17.03
N LEU A 509 14.01 24.66 15.89
CA LEU A 509 15.03 24.52 14.85
C LEU A 509 14.53 25.12 13.54
N GLN A 510 15.38 25.91 12.87
CA GLN A 510 15.07 26.50 11.57
C GLN A 510 16.34 26.55 10.71
N TYR A 511 16.24 26.00 9.50
CA TYR A 511 17.32 25.90 8.53
C TYR A 511 16.84 26.33 7.14
N ASN A 512 17.70 27.02 6.39
CA ASN A 512 17.44 27.44 5.00
C ASN A 512 17.89 26.37 3.97
N GLU A 513 17.83 25.11 4.40
CA GLU A 513 18.28 23.92 3.68
C GLU A 513 17.39 22.72 4.05
N VAL A 514 17.58 21.57 3.39
CA VAL A 514 16.98 20.31 3.84
C VAL A 514 17.88 19.75 4.96
N THR A 515 17.35 19.58 6.16
CA THR A 515 18.09 19.10 7.33
C THR A 515 17.41 17.87 7.92
N PHE A 516 18.14 16.78 8.05
CA PHE A 516 17.65 15.54 8.66
C PHE A 516 17.86 15.57 10.17
N ILE A 517 16.77 15.54 10.93
CA ILE A 517 16.78 15.72 12.40
C ILE A 517 16.73 14.35 13.08
N ALA A 518 17.87 13.88 13.59
CA ALA A 518 17.99 12.64 14.34
C ALA A 518 17.50 12.82 15.78
N ILE A 519 16.43 12.09 16.14
CA ILE A 519 15.75 12.12 17.44
C ILE A 519 15.79 10.79 18.19
N ASN A 520 16.16 9.68 17.53
CA ASN A 520 16.39 8.38 18.17
C ASN A 520 17.81 7.89 17.85
N SER A 521 18.47 7.27 18.85
CA SER A 521 19.79 6.68 18.66
C SER A 521 19.74 5.47 17.72
N GLY A 522 20.78 5.31 16.90
CA GLY A 522 20.88 4.23 15.92
C GLY A 522 21.85 4.57 14.79
N ASP A 523 21.68 3.90 13.64
CA ASP A 523 22.54 4.06 12.48
C ASP A 523 21.99 5.12 11.49
N ILE A 524 22.90 5.87 10.84
CA ILE A 524 22.62 6.93 9.87
C ILE A 524 21.76 6.50 8.68
N GLN A 525 21.75 5.20 8.31
CA GLN A 525 20.88 4.67 7.26
C GLN A 525 19.48 4.28 7.76
N SER A 526 19.25 4.27 9.08
CA SER A 526 17.97 3.88 9.66
C SER A 526 16.99 5.04 9.70
N GLY A 527 15.94 4.98 8.89
CA GLY A 527 14.87 6.00 8.89
C GLY A 527 14.21 6.20 10.27
N SER A 528 14.20 5.18 11.14
CA SER A 528 13.66 5.29 12.51
C SER A 528 14.44 6.24 13.42
N CYS A 529 15.68 6.61 13.06
CA CYS A 529 16.46 7.59 13.80
C CYS A 529 15.92 9.02 13.62
N TYR A 530 15.20 9.30 12.53
CA TYR A 530 14.91 10.65 12.06
C TYR A 530 13.43 11.05 12.21
N MET A 531 13.19 12.34 12.43
CA MET A 531 11.87 12.93 12.30
C MET A 531 11.31 12.66 10.89
N GLY A 532 10.06 12.22 10.81
CA GLY A 532 9.40 11.81 9.55
C GLY A 532 9.77 10.40 9.05
N GLY A 533 10.70 9.70 9.70
CA GLY A 533 10.98 8.29 9.39
C GLY A 533 11.88 8.05 8.17
N PHE A 534 12.64 9.04 7.72
CA PHE A 534 13.52 8.96 6.53
C PHE A 534 14.97 9.24 6.86
N ALA A 535 15.85 8.35 6.41
CA ALA A 535 17.29 8.55 6.44
C ALA A 535 17.76 9.40 5.24
N PRO A 536 18.85 10.18 5.39
CA PRO A 536 19.49 10.88 4.29
C PRO A 536 19.95 9.89 3.20
N ASN A 537 19.90 10.33 1.95
CA ASN A 537 20.32 9.55 0.79
C ASN A 537 20.73 10.48 -0.36
N VAL A 538 21.47 9.93 -1.33
CA VAL A 538 22.08 10.69 -2.45
C VAL A 538 21.04 11.48 -3.27
N ALA A 539 19.83 10.94 -3.46
CA ALA A 539 18.81 11.63 -4.25
C ALA A 539 18.22 12.84 -3.48
N ASP A 540 17.97 12.65 -2.18
CA ASP A 540 17.39 13.67 -1.32
C ASP A 540 18.39 14.77 -0.94
N CYS A 541 19.69 14.47 -0.92
CA CYS A 541 20.78 15.42 -0.67
C CYS A 541 21.53 15.83 -1.94
N SER A 542 20.93 15.72 -3.12
CA SER A 542 21.58 16.00 -4.43
C SER A 542 21.96 17.48 -4.69
N SER A 543 21.81 18.35 -3.70
CA SER A 543 22.23 19.74 -3.74
C SER A 543 22.67 20.22 -2.36
N GLY A 544 23.37 19.36 -1.61
CA GLY A 544 23.63 19.53 -0.19
C GLY A 544 22.42 19.24 0.71
N CYS A 545 22.69 18.76 1.91
CA CYS A 545 21.73 18.67 3.02
C CYS A 545 22.44 18.68 4.38
N GLY A 546 21.76 19.13 5.44
CA GLY A 546 22.28 19.07 6.81
C GLY A 546 21.82 17.83 7.58
N ILE A 547 22.50 17.53 8.68
CA ILE A 547 22.09 16.58 9.72
C ILE A 547 22.17 17.27 11.08
N TYR A 548 21.07 17.29 11.83
CA TYR A 548 21.07 17.70 13.24
C TYR A 548 20.91 16.48 14.14
N ILE A 549 21.73 16.36 15.18
CA ILE A 549 21.64 15.29 16.18
C ILE A 549 21.17 15.89 17.51
N ALA A 550 19.97 15.48 17.95
CA ALA A 550 19.36 15.99 19.17
C ALA A 550 20.06 15.53 20.45
N LYS A 551 19.89 16.30 21.52
CA LYS A 551 20.43 15.98 22.86
C LYS A 551 20.01 14.57 23.31
N GLY A 552 20.96 13.78 23.78
CA GLY A 552 20.76 12.40 24.21
C GLY A 552 20.73 11.36 23.07
N VAL A 553 20.82 11.79 21.81
CA VAL A 553 20.87 10.91 20.64
C VAL A 553 22.31 10.56 20.30
N THR A 554 22.54 9.28 19.99
CA THR A 554 23.79 8.77 19.40
C THR A 554 23.51 8.30 17.99
N LEU A 555 24.06 9.00 17.00
CA LEU A 555 24.00 8.60 15.58
C LEU A 555 25.31 7.91 15.20
N SER A 556 25.23 6.69 14.67
CA SER A 556 26.38 5.90 14.24
C SER A 556 26.46 5.82 12.71
N THR A 557 27.67 5.81 12.16
CA THR A 557 27.90 5.57 10.73
C THR A 557 28.44 4.16 10.44
N ALA A 558 28.31 3.22 11.37
CA ALA A 558 28.91 1.89 11.28
C ALA A 558 28.49 1.10 10.04
N SER A 559 27.24 1.23 9.57
CA SER A 559 26.73 0.61 8.33
C SER A 559 27.43 1.08 7.05
N LEU A 560 28.06 2.25 7.07
CA LEU A 560 28.68 2.87 5.90
C LEU A 560 30.04 2.24 5.54
N ASN A 561 30.52 1.27 6.32
CA ASN A 561 31.78 0.54 6.08
C ASN A 561 32.98 1.46 5.85
N GLY A 562 33.02 2.61 6.54
CA GLY A 562 34.11 3.58 6.45
C GLY A 562 33.99 4.65 5.37
N VAL A 563 32.88 4.78 4.63
CA VAL A 563 32.74 5.83 3.58
C VAL A 563 31.35 6.48 3.57
N LEU A 564 31.29 7.79 3.82
CA LEU A 564 30.10 8.61 3.57
C LEU A 564 30.08 9.10 2.12
N ASN A 565 29.28 8.42 1.29
CA ASN A 565 28.94 8.81 -0.07
C ASN A 565 27.53 9.43 -0.13
N ILE A 566 27.34 10.50 0.64
CA ILE A 566 26.17 11.38 0.59
C ILE A 566 26.68 12.80 0.80
N ASP A 567 26.17 13.74 0.03
CA ASP A 567 26.52 15.17 0.07
C ASP A 567 25.86 15.83 1.29
N ILE A 568 26.47 15.61 2.47
CA ILE A 568 26.05 16.21 3.74
C ILE A 568 26.91 17.46 3.99
N ASP A 569 26.34 18.64 3.76
CA ASP A 569 27.02 19.92 3.92
C ASP A 569 27.42 20.17 5.36
N THR A 570 26.52 19.87 6.31
CA THR A 570 26.69 20.21 7.74
C THR A 570 26.20 19.08 8.65
N PHE A 571 27.01 18.70 9.64
CA PHE A 571 26.54 17.99 10.84
C PHE A 571 26.53 18.95 12.03
N THR A 572 25.37 19.20 12.61
CA THR A 572 25.21 19.90 13.89
C THR A 572 24.96 18.89 15.00
N VAL A 573 25.93 18.72 15.90
CA VAL A 573 25.82 17.79 17.04
C VAL A 573 25.53 18.59 18.31
N ALA A 574 24.29 18.52 18.79
CA ALA A 574 23.85 19.29 19.95
C ALA A 574 24.60 18.93 21.24
N PHE A 575 24.57 19.81 22.24
CA PHE A 575 25.15 19.51 23.55
C PHE A 575 24.49 18.28 24.18
N GLY A 576 25.31 17.30 24.58
CA GLY A 576 24.85 15.99 25.08
C GLY A 576 24.35 15.02 23.99
N ALA A 577 24.51 15.34 22.71
CA ALA A 577 24.38 14.39 21.59
C ALA A 577 25.73 13.74 21.26
N THR A 578 25.72 12.66 20.48
CA THR A 578 26.95 12.00 19.98
C THR A 578 26.85 11.67 18.49
N LEU A 579 27.89 12.02 17.74
CA LEU A 579 28.16 11.48 16.40
C LEU A 579 29.28 10.44 16.53
N GLN A 580 28.99 9.18 16.20
CA GLN A 580 29.98 8.10 16.12
C GLN A 580 30.34 7.84 14.66
N ILE A 581 31.60 8.03 14.30
CA ILE A 581 32.10 7.74 12.96
C ILE A 581 33.07 6.55 12.91
N GLY A 582 32.94 5.76 11.84
CA GLY A 582 33.75 4.57 11.60
C GLY A 582 33.00 3.28 11.92
N THR A 583 33.52 2.17 11.40
CA THR A 583 32.99 0.83 11.66
C THR A 583 33.87 0.14 12.72
N PRO A 584 33.32 -0.30 13.87
CA PRO A 584 34.09 -1.00 14.89
C PRO A 584 34.86 -2.20 14.33
N GLY A 585 36.13 -2.33 14.71
CA GLY A 585 37.04 -3.37 14.19
C GLY A 585 37.67 -3.08 12.83
N SER A 586 37.20 -2.07 12.07
CA SER A 586 37.84 -1.66 10.81
C SER A 586 39.14 -0.90 11.05
N THR A 587 40.17 -1.17 10.24
CA THR A 587 41.43 -0.42 10.23
C THR A 587 41.50 0.64 9.13
N ALA A 588 40.46 0.76 8.29
CA ALA A 588 40.44 1.67 7.14
C ALA A 588 40.10 3.12 7.49
N GLY A 589 39.66 3.40 8.73
CA GLY A 589 39.19 4.70 9.18
C GLY A 589 37.80 5.08 8.65
N PHE A 590 37.58 6.37 8.42
CA PHE A 590 36.31 6.90 7.90
C PHE A 590 36.53 8.06 6.92
N LYS A 591 35.94 7.98 5.72
CA LYS A 591 36.12 8.93 4.62
C LYS A 591 34.83 9.69 4.30
N PHE A 592 34.93 11.00 4.13
CA PHE A 592 33.89 11.83 3.54
C PHE A 592 34.20 12.02 2.05
N LEU A 593 33.28 11.74 1.12
CA LEU A 593 33.52 11.96 -0.31
C LEU A 593 33.27 13.42 -0.75
N PHE A 594 32.55 14.18 0.06
CA PHE A 594 32.12 15.56 -0.21
C PHE A 594 32.63 16.50 0.90
N PRO A 595 32.77 17.81 0.64
CA PRO A 595 33.07 18.81 1.67
C PRO A 595 32.00 18.75 2.77
N VAL A 596 32.41 18.94 4.02
CA VAL A 596 31.53 18.80 5.18
C VAL A 596 31.94 19.76 6.29
N ILE A 597 30.97 20.39 6.93
CA ILE A 597 31.13 21.19 8.15
C ILE A 597 30.70 20.33 9.34
N LEU A 598 31.61 20.10 10.29
CA LEU A 598 31.36 19.30 11.48
C LEU A 598 31.29 20.22 12.71
N ASP A 599 30.09 20.69 13.04
CA ASP A 599 29.80 21.61 14.15
C ASP A 599 29.37 20.84 15.40
N ILE A 600 30.30 20.65 16.33
CA ILE A 600 30.14 19.73 17.46
C ILE A 600 30.07 20.48 18.79
N SER A 601 28.86 20.65 19.33
CA SER A 601 28.64 21.05 20.73
C SER A 601 28.51 19.85 21.69
N GLY A 602 28.37 18.64 21.14
CA GLY A 602 28.29 17.38 21.90
C GLY A 602 29.56 16.56 21.83
N THR A 603 29.43 15.25 21.61
CA THR A 603 30.57 14.33 21.48
C THR A 603 30.77 13.92 20.03
N PHE A 604 32.00 14.06 19.52
CA PHE A 604 32.44 13.43 18.28
C PHE A 604 33.31 12.23 18.63
N SER A 605 32.89 11.04 18.23
CA SER A 605 33.55 9.79 18.61
C SER A 605 34.04 9.02 17.38
N PHE A 606 35.33 8.66 17.36
CA PHE A 606 35.91 7.80 16.33
C PHE A 606 36.05 6.37 16.87
N VAL A 607 35.30 5.44 16.27
CA VAL A 607 35.10 4.07 16.79
C VAL A 607 35.76 2.96 15.94
N ALA A 608 36.47 3.32 14.87
CA ALA A 608 37.28 2.37 14.11
C ALA A 608 38.52 1.90 14.91
N ALA A 609 39.03 0.72 14.59
CA ALA A 609 40.22 0.14 15.24
C ALA A 609 41.55 0.71 14.71
N GLY A 610 41.51 1.56 13.68
CA GLY A 610 42.69 2.24 13.12
C GLY A 610 42.34 3.08 11.90
N GLY A 611 43.38 3.60 11.23
CA GLY A 611 43.25 4.51 10.10
C GLY A 611 43.15 5.96 10.54
N GLY A 612 42.38 6.77 9.82
CA GLY A 612 42.16 8.18 10.12
C GLY A 612 40.77 8.66 9.70
N ILE A 613 40.54 9.95 9.86
CA ILE A 613 39.34 10.65 9.40
C ILE A 613 39.76 11.43 8.16
N PHE A 614 39.26 11.03 7.00
CA PHE A 614 39.67 11.58 5.72
C PHE A 614 38.66 12.62 5.26
N LEU A 615 39.11 13.88 5.23
CA LEU A 615 38.36 15.06 4.80
C LEU A 615 38.83 15.50 3.41
N VAL A 616 37.94 16.10 2.64
CA VAL A 616 38.28 16.70 1.35
C VAL A 616 38.54 18.20 1.52
N VAL A 617 39.09 18.82 0.48
CA VAL A 617 39.28 20.28 0.43
C VAL A 617 37.96 21.02 0.68
N GLY A 618 37.98 22.06 1.50
CA GLY A 618 36.80 22.85 1.86
C GLY A 618 35.98 22.32 3.02
N SER A 619 36.33 21.16 3.60
CA SER A 619 35.72 20.70 4.87
C SER A 619 36.13 21.57 6.07
N GLU A 620 35.29 21.58 7.10
CA GLU A 620 35.54 22.19 8.40
C GLU A 620 35.29 21.21 9.54
N PHE A 621 36.10 21.31 10.61
CA PHE A 621 35.95 20.54 11.84
C PHE A 621 36.02 21.48 13.05
N ASN A 622 34.89 21.63 13.72
CA ASN A 622 34.68 22.62 14.77
C ASN A 622 34.14 21.91 16.03
N LEU A 623 34.97 21.59 17.05
CA LEU A 623 34.35 21.38 18.38
C LEU A 623 34.07 22.77 18.95
N LEU A 624 32.80 23.05 19.15
CA LEU A 624 32.27 24.27 19.74
C LEU A 624 32.43 24.22 21.27
N ALA A 625 31.97 25.26 21.97
CA ALA A 625 32.01 25.27 23.43
C ALA A 625 31.18 24.11 24.02
N GLY A 626 31.80 23.31 24.90
CA GLY A 626 31.21 22.08 25.43
C GLY A 626 31.37 20.84 24.54
N GLY A 627 31.85 21.01 23.31
CA GLY A 627 32.17 19.92 22.39
C GLY A 627 33.40 19.11 22.84
N SER A 628 33.40 17.80 22.60
CA SER A 628 34.51 16.89 22.95
C SER A 628 34.82 15.87 21.84
N PHE A 629 36.09 15.48 21.74
CA PHE A 629 36.56 14.38 20.89
C PHE A 629 36.91 13.15 21.73
N ILE A 630 36.44 11.96 21.31
CA ILE A 630 36.74 10.69 21.98
C ILE A 630 37.16 9.63 20.96
N SER A 631 38.30 8.98 21.21
CA SER A 631 38.65 7.72 20.56
C SER A 631 39.44 6.78 21.49
N ALA A 632 39.38 5.49 21.19
CA ALA A 632 40.21 4.46 21.80
C ALA A 632 41.58 4.29 21.11
N VAL A 633 41.80 4.93 19.95
CA VAL A 633 43.04 4.83 19.16
C VAL A 633 43.59 6.21 18.80
N ALA A 634 44.89 6.29 18.54
CA ALA A 634 45.50 7.49 17.98
C ALA A 634 44.84 7.80 16.62
N THR A 635 44.21 8.97 16.52
CA THR A 635 43.38 9.37 15.38
C THR A 635 43.93 10.64 14.76
N PHE A 636 43.86 10.74 13.42
CA PHE A 636 44.32 11.90 12.67
C PHE A 636 43.22 12.38 11.72
N LEU A 637 43.04 13.70 11.61
CA LEU A 637 42.45 14.29 10.41
C LEU A 637 43.49 14.23 9.29
N GLN A 638 43.08 13.76 8.12
CA GLN A 638 43.91 13.66 6.93
C GLN A 638 43.18 14.26 5.73
N VAL A 639 43.89 15.00 4.88
CA VAL A 639 43.32 15.56 3.66
C VAL A 639 43.65 14.67 2.48
N TYR A 640 42.63 14.32 1.70
CA TYR A 640 42.76 13.46 0.53
C TYR A 640 41.94 14.00 -0.65
N ASP A 641 42.33 13.61 -1.86
CA ASP A 641 41.54 13.83 -3.06
C ASP A 641 40.57 12.64 -3.24
N PRO A 642 39.24 12.87 -3.29
CA PRO A 642 38.27 11.80 -3.48
C PRO A 642 38.30 11.19 -4.89
N VAL A 643 38.91 11.86 -5.88
CA VAL A 643 39.00 11.38 -7.27
C VAL A 643 40.16 10.41 -7.45
N SER A 644 41.38 10.77 -7.05
CA SER A 644 42.56 9.87 -7.11
C SER A 644 42.68 8.93 -5.91
N GLY A 645 42.01 9.23 -4.79
CA GLY A 645 42.17 8.53 -3.52
C GLY A 645 43.48 8.82 -2.78
N ALA A 646 44.33 9.72 -3.31
CA ALA A 646 45.63 10.05 -2.76
C ALA A 646 45.54 11.01 -1.57
N LEU A 647 46.45 10.86 -0.59
CA LEU A 647 46.67 11.87 0.43
C LEU A 647 47.38 13.08 -0.18
N ILE A 648 46.84 14.28 0.03
CA ILE A 648 47.33 15.54 -0.56
C ILE A 648 47.78 16.55 0.49
N GLY A 649 47.79 16.16 1.77
CA GLY A 649 47.96 17.06 2.90
C GLY A 649 48.76 16.51 4.07
N VAL A 650 49.01 17.38 5.04
CA VAL A 650 49.60 17.02 6.34
C VAL A 650 48.53 16.32 7.19
N ALA A 651 48.93 15.43 8.10
CA ALA A 651 48.02 14.84 9.09
C ALA A 651 47.98 15.70 10.37
N LEU A 652 46.78 15.99 10.88
CA LEU A 652 46.57 16.68 12.15
C LEU A 652 46.10 15.68 13.21
N ALA A 653 46.88 15.51 14.28
CA ALA A 653 46.55 14.59 15.37
C ALA A 653 45.34 15.09 16.18
N LEU A 654 44.40 14.19 16.50
CA LEU A 654 43.29 14.43 17.42
C LEU A 654 43.57 13.72 18.74
N VAL A 655 43.49 14.44 19.86
CA VAL A 655 43.76 13.88 21.19
C VAL A 655 42.45 13.50 21.88
N SER A 656 42.29 12.22 22.24
CA SER A 656 41.10 11.74 22.97
C SER A 656 40.94 12.49 24.30
N GLY A 657 39.73 12.98 24.60
CA GLY A 657 39.43 13.84 25.74
C GLY A 657 39.63 15.34 25.48
N GLN A 658 40.08 15.74 24.30
CA GLN A 658 40.17 17.16 23.92
C GLN A 658 38.77 17.81 23.83
N THR A 659 38.66 19.03 24.35
CA THR A 659 37.43 19.83 24.36
C THR A 659 37.59 21.13 23.55
N GLY A 660 36.49 21.63 22.97
CA GLY A 660 36.44 22.93 22.30
C GLY A 660 36.44 24.14 23.26
N PRO A 661 36.52 25.38 22.73
CA PRO A 661 36.37 25.73 21.32
C PRO A 661 37.68 25.74 20.51
N TRP A 662 37.65 25.08 19.35
CA TRP A 662 38.69 25.07 18.32
C TRP A 662 38.05 24.82 16.96
N PHE A 663 38.65 25.40 15.93
CA PHE A 663 38.12 25.45 14.58
C PHE A 663 39.21 25.05 13.60
N VAL A 664 38.91 24.15 12.68
CA VAL A 664 39.84 23.62 11.69
C VAL A 664 39.22 23.73 10.30
N THR A 665 39.88 24.42 9.38
CA THR A 665 39.44 24.56 7.97
C THR A 665 40.44 23.86 7.05
N VAL A 666 39.95 23.05 6.11
CA VAL A 666 40.77 22.38 5.10
C VAL A 666 40.99 23.28 3.88
N LEU A 667 42.24 23.68 3.66
CA LEU A 667 42.65 24.58 2.59
C LEU A 667 42.79 23.88 1.23
N ALA A 668 42.68 24.66 0.15
CA ALA A 668 42.83 24.18 -1.23
C ALA A 668 44.17 23.51 -1.55
N GLY A 669 45.22 23.80 -0.79
CA GLY A 669 46.54 23.15 -0.89
C GLY A 669 46.73 21.91 -0.01
N GLY A 670 45.67 21.33 0.55
CA GLY A 670 45.75 20.17 1.45
C GLY A 670 46.23 20.48 2.88
N GLY A 671 46.45 21.75 3.22
CA GLY A 671 46.81 22.18 4.57
C GLY A 671 45.59 22.41 5.47
N PHE A 672 45.84 22.57 6.78
CA PHE A 672 44.83 22.98 7.76
C PHE A 672 45.13 24.40 8.27
N THR A 673 44.10 25.23 8.38
CA THR A 673 44.11 26.40 9.27
C THR A 673 43.49 26.00 10.60
N ILE A 674 44.12 26.35 11.73
CA ILE A 674 43.63 26.05 13.08
C ILE A 674 43.45 27.36 13.85
N SER A 675 42.29 27.55 14.46
CA SER A 675 42.01 28.66 15.38
C SER A 675 41.55 28.13 16.74
N ILE A 676 42.03 28.74 17.82
CA ILE A 676 41.75 28.35 19.22
C ILE A 676 41.34 29.60 19.99
N ILE A 677 40.22 29.55 20.72
CA ILE A 677 39.69 30.69 21.49
C ILE A 677 39.70 30.34 22.97
N GLY A 678 40.76 30.74 23.68
CA GLY A 678 40.91 30.52 25.11
C GLY A 678 42.35 30.19 25.50
N ALA A 679 42.84 30.80 26.57
CA ALA A 679 44.20 30.58 27.04
C ALA A 679 44.30 29.27 27.86
N GLY A 680 44.74 28.19 27.22
CA GLY A 680 45.21 27.00 27.94
C GLY A 680 44.76 25.66 27.36
N LEU A 681 45.45 25.19 26.31
CA LEU A 681 45.60 23.76 26.00
C LEU A 681 46.91 23.54 25.22
N THR A 682 47.93 23.00 25.88
CA THR A 682 49.18 22.57 25.23
C THR A 682 48.98 21.18 24.62
N GLY A 683 49.04 21.05 23.29
CA GLY A 683 48.92 19.73 22.65
C GLY A 683 48.81 19.70 21.12
N VAL A 684 48.42 20.80 20.47
CA VAL A 684 48.32 20.85 18.99
C VAL A 684 49.71 20.97 18.36
N SER A 685 50.35 19.82 18.13
CA SER A 685 51.58 19.74 17.34
C SER A 685 51.25 19.66 15.84
N SER A 686 51.77 20.61 15.06
CA SER A 686 51.63 20.63 13.59
C SER A 686 52.80 19.94 12.85
N THR A 687 53.61 19.13 13.55
CA THR A 687 54.86 18.57 13.01
C THR A 687 54.93 17.05 13.07
N VAL A 688 54.63 16.40 11.94
CA VAL A 688 55.14 15.06 11.59
C VAL A 688 55.59 15.09 10.12
N PRO A 689 56.77 14.57 9.74
CA PRO A 689 57.25 14.65 8.37
C PRO A 689 56.40 13.84 7.38
N VAL A 690 56.25 14.35 6.16
CA VAL A 690 55.75 13.59 5.01
C VAL A 690 56.69 12.42 4.72
N PRO A 691 56.22 11.16 4.63
CA PRO A 691 57.05 10.06 4.16
C PRO A 691 57.43 10.29 2.71
N THR A 692 58.72 10.47 2.43
CA THR A 692 59.21 10.58 1.05
C THR A 692 59.03 9.23 0.36
N VAL A 693 58.00 9.11 -0.48
CA VAL A 693 57.86 7.97 -1.38
C VAL A 693 58.98 8.08 -2.42
N ALA A 694 60.00 7.25 -2.27
CA ALA A 694 61.02 7.09 -3.30
C ALA A 694 60.36 6.51 -4.57
N MET A 695 60.47 7.23 -5.69
CA MET A 695 60.11 6.67 -6.99
C MET A 695 61.12 5.58 -7.36
N GLY A 696 60.61 4.38 -7.66
CA GLY A 696 61.34 3.22 -8.16
C GLY A 696 60.40 2.38 -9.01
#